data_AF-A0A6I1H543-F1
#
_entry.id   AF-A0A6I1H543-F1
#
_cell.length_a   1.000
_cell.length_b   1.000
_cell.length_c   1.000
_cell.angle_alpha   90.00
_cell.angle_beta   90.00
_cell.angle_gamma   90.00
#
_symmetry.space_group_name_H-M   'P 1'
#
loop_
_entity.id
_entity.type
_entity.pdbx_description
1 polymer ?
#
loop_
_entity_poly.entity_id
_entity_poly.type
_entity_poly.pdbx_seq_one_letter_code
_entity_poly.pdbx_strand_id
1 'polypeptide(L)'
;MTAPLPPPRGLVLVADDDPVMRLLMRQMLTQVGLDVIEAEDGVQALASYKHSGPDLVMLDVDMPALDGFAVCREIRLQEVGGTVPIIMVTGGDELEAVTRAYEVGATDFISKPINWPILGHRVLYVLRASDAIARLRIADAHNRAVLAAIPDTFFRLNREGYYLDYEQGHDASAGFSISDCVGSHIRDVLPPEIAARLLDKAHAVLATQHLGSVDYTLTHADSTRHFEARLVATGADEVLGLVRDISERKRTEEQIRRLAYCDSLTGIPNRQAFLETLERELLRSKEHDKKFAVLFMDLDAFKRINDTLGHDVGDHLLKVVSERLRETIRPSDLVLRAEHEFEPSPGGSNLARLGGDEFTILIPDLERVEDALNVAHRVKEAMRRPFMIEGHEIFVTASIGISLYPEDGEDCNSLLKYADTAMYHAKNCGKNNAKLYSSSLTMEIMSHVKMEVGLRKALQNNELYLLYQPQIDVPSTQIVGVEALVRWRHPERGIISPTEFIPLAEETGLIVPIGEWVLRTACNQAKAWQNDGGRAIRMAVNLSAKQFKDENLMQIVLSVLADTGLDARLLELELTEGTLMDDARATMVTLEQLRGIGVYLSIDDFGTGYSSMNYLKRFDVRALKIDKSFIAGLPQDTENAAITRAIIAMAHGLKMVVVAEGVETDEQLLMLEEYGCDMAQGYFLGHPSPHDTITAMLARQAGQLASLETRALRRQGFA
;
A
#
# COMPACT_ATOMS: atom_id res chain seq x y z
N MET A 1 48.19 -52.00 -55.06
CA MET A 1 47.08 -52.14 -54.08
C MET A 1 46.01 -51.14 -54.50
N THR A 2 44.87 -51.67 -54.93
CA THR A 2 43.73 -50.96 -55.49
C THR A 2 43.11 -50.01 -54.48
N ALA A 3 42.83 -48.77 -54.88
CA ALA A 3 42.12 -47.79 -54.06
C ALA A 3 40.71 -48.31 -53.72
N PRO A 4 40.21 -48.09 -52.49
CA PRO A 4 38.86 -48.50 -52.11
C PRO A 4 37.83 -47.72 -52.93
N LEU A 5 36.84 -48.42 -53.49
CA LEU A 5 35.72 -47.84 -54.22
C LEU A 5 34.94 -46.86 -53.32
N PRO A 6 34.46 -45.72 -53.84
CA PRO A 6 33.59 -44.81 -53.09
C PRO A 6 32.32 -45.54 -52.64
N PRO A 7 31.70 -45.16 -51.51
CA PRO A 7 30.45 -45.76 -51.05
C PRO A 7 29.36 -45.59 -52.14
N PRO A 8 28.47 -46.58 -52.27
CA PRO A 8 27.49 -46.62 -53.35
C PRO A 8 26.54 -45.42 -53.27
N ARG A 9 26.30 -44.78 -54.41
CA ARG A 9 25.48 -43.56 -54.57
C ARG A 9 23.97 -43.82 -54.56
N GLY A 10 23.56 -45.09 -54.44
CA GLY A 10 22.17 -45.55 -54.44
C GLY A 10 22.08 -47.04 -54.78
N LEU A 11 20.97 -47.67 -54.42
CA LEU A 11 20.66 -49.07 -54.61
C LEU A 11 19.70 -49.25 -55.80
N VAL A 12 20.12 -50.01 -56.81
CA VAL A 12 19.33 -50.25 -58.03
C VAL A 12 18.88 -51.71 -58.07
N LEU A 13 17.59 -51.95 -58.21
CA LEU A 13 17.05 -53.28 -58.51
C LEU A 13 17.05 -53.49 -60.03
N VAL A 14 17.71 -54.53 -60.52
CA VAL A 14 17.72 -54.91 -61.93
C VAL A 14 17.01 -56.26 -62.08
N ALA A 15 15.90 -56.28 -62.81
CA ALA A 15 15.18 -57.49 -63.17
C ALA A 15 15.23 -57.71 -64.68
N ASP A 16 15.79 -58.84 -65.12
CA ASP A 16 15.86 -59.27 -66.52
C ASP A 16 15.97 -60.80 -66.49
N ASP A 17 15.37 -61.55 -67.40
CA ASP A 17 15.43 -63.03 -67.39
C ASP A 17 16.72 -63.56 -68.01
N ASP A 18 17.39 -62.76 -68.85
CA ASP A 18 18.68 -63.07 -69.46
C ASP A 18 19.84 -62.84 -68.45
N PRO A 19 20.54 -63.91 -68.01
CA PRO A 19 21.64 -63.81 -67.05
C PRO A 19 22.84 -63.00 -67.58
N VAL A 20 23.02 -62.94 -68.91
CA VAL A 20 24.08 -62.13 -69.54
C VAL A 20 23.72 -60.65 -69.44
N MET A 21 22.46 -60.28 -69.70
CA MET A 21 22.02 -58.89 -69.59
C MET A 21 22.05 -58.40 -68.14
N ARG A 22 21.58 -59.21 -67.17
CA ARG A 22 21.71 -58.89 -65.74
C ARG A 22 23.16 -58.62 -65.33
N LEU A 23 24.07 -59.49 -65.75
CA LEU A 23 25.51 -59.36 -65.44
C LEU A 23 26.10 -58.06 -66.02
N LEU A 24 25.77 -57.72 -67.27
CA LEU A 24 26.26 -56.51 -67.93
C LEU A 24 25.69 -55.23 -67.28
N MET A 25 24.38 -55.21 -67.00
CA MET A 25 23.75 -54.09 -66.28
C MET A 25 24.38 -53.91 -64.91
N ARG A 26 24.58 -54.99 -64.13
CA ARG A 26 25.28 -54.91 -62.84
C ARG A 26 26.67 -54.31 -63.00
N GLN A 27 27.49 -54.83 -63.93
CA GLN A 27 28.85 -54.32 -64.11
C GLN A 27 28.88 -52.83 -64.45
N MET A 28 27.99 -52.35 -65.33
CA MET A 28 27.93 -50.94 -65.71
C MET A 28 27.46 -50.05 -64.56
N LEU A 29 26.43 -50.46 -63.81
CA LEU A 29 25.92 -49.71 -62.66
C LEU A 29 26.93 -49.67 -61.50
N THR A 30 27.61 -50.79 -61.23
CA THR A 30 28.69 -50.83 -60.22
C THR A 30 29.89 -49.99 -60.63
N GLN A 31 30.23 -49.90 -61.93
CA GLN A 31 31.29 -49.00 -62.41
C GLN A 31 31.01 -47.52 -62.15
N VAL A 32 29.74 -47.10 -62.19
CA VAL A 32 29.35 -45.72 -61.85
C VAL A 32 29.10 -45.52 -60.35
N GLY A 33 29.38 -46.55 -59.54
CA GLY A 33 29.31 -46.52 -58.08
C GLY A 33 27.91 -46.71 -57.52
N LEU A 34 27.07 -47.54 -58.15
CA LEU A 34 25.76 -47.94 -57.64
C LEU A 34 25.78 -49.40 -57.15
N ASP A 35 25.07 -49.68 -56.08
CA ASP A 35 24.82 -51.05 -55.63
C ASP A 35 23.67 -51.64 -56.43
N VAL A 36 23.74 -52.94 -56.72
CA VAL A 36 22.77 -53.61 -57.59
C VAL A 36 22.24 -54.86 -56.92
N ILE A 37 20.91 -54.97 -56.88
CA ILE A 37 20.19 -56.20 -56.55
C ILE A 37 19.68 -56.80 -57.85
N GLU A 38 19.93 -58.09 -58.07
CA GLU A 38 19.48 -58.80 -59.25
C GLU A 38 18.19 -59.59 -58.96
N ALA A 39 17.29 -59.64 -59.93
CA ALA A 39 16.11 -60.51 -59.94
C ALA A 39 15.98 -61.19 -61.30
N GLU A 40 15.68 -62.49 -61.29
CA GLU A 40 15.63 -63.32 -62.51
C GLU A 40 14.23 -63.39 -63.13
N ASP A 41 13.21 -62.97 -62.38
CA ASP A 41 11.82 -62.89 -62.84
C ASP A 41 11.06 -61.76 -62.10
N GLY A 42 9.85 -61.45 -62.57
CA GLY A 42 9.04 -60.39 -61.97
C GLY A 42 8.55 -60.67 -60.54
N VAL A 43 8.45 -61.94 -60.12
CA VAL A 43 8.04 -62.30 -58.75
C VAL A 43 9.18 -62.00 -57.78
N GLN A 44 10.40 -62.38 -58.14
CA GLN A 44 11.61 -62.05 -57.39
C GLN A 44 11.85 -60.54 -57.37
N ALA A 45 11.58 -59.83 -58.47
CA ALA A 45 11.70 -58.37 -58.52
C ALA A 45 10.80 -57.69 -57.47
N LEU A 46 9.53 -58.09 -57.38
CA LEU A 46 8.60 -57.56 -56.36
C LEU A 46 9.01 -57.91 -54.93
N ALA A 47 9.50 -59.13 -54.71
CA ALA A 47 9.99 -59.55 -53.40
C ALA A 47 11.22 -58.72 -52.98
N SER A 48 12.18 -58.52 -53.89
CA SER A 48 13.37 -57.71 -53.67
C SER A 48 13.05 -56.23 -53.46
N TYR A 49 12.08 -55.68 -54.19
CA TYR A 49 11.60 -54.30 -53.98
C TYR A 49 11.06 -54.10 -52.56
N LYS A 50 10.18 -55.00 -52.09
CA LYS A 50 9.60 -54.95 -50.74
C LYS A 50 10.63 -55.13 -49.62
N HIS A 51 11.61 -55.99 -49.85
CA HIS A 51 12.61 -56.30 -48.82
C HIS A 51 13.67 -55.21 -48.69
N SER A 52 14.14 -54.67 -49.81
CA SER A 52 15.36 -53.86 -49.84
C SER A 52 15.13 -52.37 -50.10
N GLY A 53 13.92 -51.96 -50.54
CA GLY A 53 13.58 -50.55 -50.78
C GLY A 53 14.55 -49.83 -51.71
N PRO A 54 14.71 -50.26 -52.97
CA PRO A 54 15.71 -49.70 -53.89
C PRO A 54 15.40 -48.24 -54.27
N ASP A 55 16.46 -47.46 -54.53
CA ASP A 55 16.38 -46.06 -54.98
C ASP A 55 15.96 -45.94 -56.46
N LEU A 56 16.13 -47.00 -57.25
CA LEU A 56 15.67 -47.09 -58.64
C LEU A 56 15.42 -48.55 -59.03
N VAL A 57 14.43 -48.79 -59.89
CA VAL A 57 14.13 -50.12 -60.42
C VAL A 57 14.31 -50.13 -61.93
N MET A 58 15.10 -51.05 -62.45
CA MET A 58 15.20 -51.37 -63.87
C MET A 58 14.48 -52.70 -64.12
N LEU A 59 13.49 -52.68 -65.02
CA LEU A 59 12.66 -53.85 -65.33
C LEU A 59 12.75 -54.16 -66.80
N ASP A 60 13.17 -55.37 -67.15
CA ASP A 60 12.93 -55.90 -68.48
C ASP A 60 11.43 -56.12 -68.69
N VAL A 61 10.96 -55.86 -69.90
CA VAL A 61 9.55 -56.03 -70.24
C VAL A 61 9.17 -57.50 -70.36
N ASP A 62 10.02 -58.32 -70.98
CA ASP A 62 9.70 -59.68 -71.40
C ASP A 62 10.27 -60.71 -70.41
N MET A 63 9.73 -60.73 -69.18
CA MET A 63 10.14 -61.68 -68.14
C MET A 63 9.12 -62.81 -67.92
N PRO A 64 9.56 -64.03 -67.56
CA PRO A 64 8.67 -65.15 -67.24
C PRO A 64 7.89 -64.92 -65.94
N ALA A 65 6.74 -65.60 -65.82
CA ALA A 65 5.76 -65.53 -64.74
C ALA A 65 5.04 -64.17 -64.57
N LEU A 66 5.77 -63.07 -64.44
CA LEU A 66 5.22 -61.72 -64.30
C LEU A 66 6.05 -60.74 -65.15
N ASP A 67 5.39 -60.12 -66.13
CA ASP A 67 6.04 -59.18 -67.07
C ASP A 67 6.42 -57.85 -66.39
N GLY A 68 7.35 -57.10 -67.00
CA GLY A 68 7.84 -55.83 -66.43
C GLY A 68 6.73 -54.81 -66.21
N PHE A 69 5.71 -54.78 -67.08
CA PHE A 69 4.56 -53.89 -66.95
C PHE A 69 3.70 -54.20 -65.73
N ALA A 70 3.46 -55.49 -65.43
CA ALA A 70 2.71 -55.93 -64.27
C ALA A 70 3.48 -55.66 -62.97
N VAL A 71 4.81 -55.88 -62.97
CA VAL A 71 5.68 -55.51 -61.84
C VAL A 71 5.59 -54.01 -61.55
N CYS A 72 5.72 -53.16 -62.57
CA CYS A 72 5.63 -51.71 -62.40
C CYS A 72 4.28 -51.26 -61.84
N ARG A 73 3.17 -51.83 -62.35
CA ARG A 73 1.83 -51.52 -61.85
C ARG A 73 1.68 -51.88 -60.38
N GLU A 74 2.19 -53.04 -59.98
CA GLU A 74 2.12 -53.51 -58.60
C GLU A 74 2.95 -52.65 -57.64
N ILE A 75 4.14 -52.19 -58.08
CA ILE A 75 4.93 -51.21 -57.32
C ILE A 75 4.15 -49.90 -57.14
N ARG A 76 3.54 -49.37 -58.21
CA ARG A 76 2.78 -48.11 -58.17
C ARG A 76 1.50 -48.18 -57.33
N LEU A 77 0.89 -49.35 -57.20
CA LEU A 77 -0.26 -49.56 -56.32
C LEU A 77 0.13 -49.55 -54.84
N GLN A 78 1.37 -49.92 -54.52
CA GLN A 78 1.86 -49.99 -53.14
C GLN A 78 2.53 -48.68 -52.68
N GLU A 79 3.01 -47.85 -53.62
CA GLU A 79 3.55 -46.52 -53.31
C GLU A 79 2.48 -45.42 -53.32
N VAL A 80 2.28 -44.76 -52.18
CA VAL A 80 1.50 -43.52 -52.13
C VAL A 80 2.34 -42.39 -52.73
N GLY A 81 2.09 -42.04 -54.00
CA GLY A 81 2.71 -40.89 -54.66
C GLY A 81 3.82 -41.19 -55.68
N GLY A 82 4.07 -42.46 -56.01
CA GLY A 82 4.95 -42.87 -57.13
C GLY A 82 6.38 -42.37 -57.03
N THR A 83 7.04 -42.63 -55.90
CA THR A 83 8.31 -42.00 -55.50
C THR A 83 9.55 -42.64 -56.07
N VAL A 84 9.57 -43.97 -56.27
CA VAL A 84 10.77 -44.65 -56.78
C VAL A 84 10.80 -44.59 -58.31
N PRO A 85 11.87 -44.08 -58.93
CA PRO A 85 11.99 -44.09 -60.38
C PRO A 85 12.06 -45.52 -60.93
N ILE A 86 11.27 -45.79 -61.98
CA ILE A 86 11.25 -47.10 -62.68
C ILE A 86 11.69 -46.88 -64.12
N ILE A 87 12.69 -47.63 -64.58
CA ILE A 87 13.18 -47.61 -65.96
C ILE A 87 12.84 -48.95 -66.62
N MET A 88 12.04 -48.92 -67.69
CA MET A 88 11.73 -50.12 -68.47
C MET A 88 12.81 -50.42 -69.50
N VAL A 89 13.21 -51.68 -69.65
CA VAL A 89 14.11 -52.16 -70.69
C VAL A 89 13.30 -53.00 -71.68
N THR A 90 13.33 -52.64 -72.98
CA THR A 90 12.38 -53.18 -73.98
C THR A 90 13.11 -53.71 -75.22
N GLY A 91 12.56 -54.75 -75.88
CA GLY A 91 13.18 -55.48 -77.00
C GLY A 91 13.21 -54.81 -78.39
N GLY A 92 12.70 -53.58 -78.53
CA GLY A 92 12.71 -52.83 -79.80
C GLY A 92 11.95 -51.49 -79.72
N ASP A 93 12.19 -50.56 -80.65
CA ASP A 93 11.56 -49.22 -80.72
C ASP A 93 10.11 -49.26 -81.24
N GLU A 94 9.28 -50.20 -80.76
CA GLU A 94 7.85 -50.16 -81.03
C GLU A 94 7.20 -49.06 -80.18
N LEU A 95 6.65 -48.03 -80.85
CA LEU A 95 6.01 -46.89 -80.20
C LEU A 95 4.96 -47.31 -79.15
N GLU A 96 4.27 -48.42 -79.40
CA GLU A 96 3.24 -48.99 -78.50
C GLU A 96 3.82 -49.45 -77.15
N ALA A 97 5.02 -50.05 -77.14
CA ALA A 97 5.66 -50.51 -75.90
C ALA A 97 6.12 -49.33 -75.03
N VAL A 98 6.61 -48.26 -75.66
CA VAL A 98 7.01 -47.01 -74.98
C VAL A 98 5.81 -46.29 -74.38
N THR A 99 4.73 -46.13 -75.15
CA THR A 99 3.50 -45.51 -74.65
C THR A 99 2.94 -46.30 -73.46
N ARG A 100 2.88 -47.63 -73.58
CA ARG A 100 2.43 -48.51 -72.51
C ARG A 100 3.30 -48.41 -71.24
N ALA A 101 4.62 -48.22 -71.37
CA ALA A 101 5.53 -48.06 -70.23
C ALA A 101 5.18 -46.81 -69.39
N TYR A 102 4.94 -45.67 -70.02
CA TYR A 102 4.54 -44.45 -69.31
C TYR A 102 3.13 -44.57 -68.72
N GLU A 103 2.18 -45.20 -69.42
CA GLU A 103 0.81 -45.40 -68.92
C GLU A 103 0.75 -46.26 -67.64
N VAL A 104 1.65 -47.23 -67.47
CA VAL A 104 1.74 -48.02 -66.24
C VAL A 104 2.58 -47.36 -65.13
N GLY A 105 3.09 -46.15 -65.38
CA GLY A 105 3.80 -45.34 -64.39
C GLY A 105 5.32 -45.49 -64.37
N ALA A 106 5.94 -45.97 -65.45
CA ALA A 106 7.40 -45.94 -65.58
C ALA A 106 7.90 -44.49 -65.71
N THR A 107 9.07 -44.22 -65.14
CA THR A 107 9.72 -42.90 -65.15
C THR A 107 10.50 -42.69 -66.44
N ASP A 108 11.11 -43.74 -66.98
CA ASP A 108 11.86 -43.70 -68.23
C ASP A 108 11.89 -45.08 -68.91
N PHE A 109 12.40 -45.16 -70.14
CA PHE A 109 12.57 -46.42 -70.86
C PHE A 109 13.89 -46.50 -71.65
N ILE A 110 14.38 -47.71 -71.90
CA ILE A 110 15.61 -48.02 -72.64
C ILE A 110 15.31 -49.13 -73.65
N SER A 111 15.62 -48.93 -74.93
CA SER A 111 15.47 -49.94 -75.97
C SER A 111 16.73 -50.82 -76.14
N LYS A 112 16.53 -52.10 -76.44
CA LYS A 112 17.56 -53.08 -76.82
C LYS A 112 17.85 -52.93 -78.34
N PRO A 113 19.12 -52.94 -78.79
CA PRO A 113 20.34 -53.18 -78.01
C PRO A 113 20.77 -51.98 -77.16
N ILE A 114 21.11 -52.23 -75.89
CA ILE A 114 21.43 -51.19 -74.90
C ILE A 114 22.75 -50.51 -75.23
N ASN A 115 22.75 -49.17 -75.22
CA ASN A 115 23.98 -48.38 -75.29
C ASN A 115 24.67 -48.33 -73.92
N TRP A 116 25.50 -49.35 -73.65
CA TRP A 116 26.19 -49.54 -72.37
C TRP A 116 27.00 -48.32 -71.88
N PRO A 117 27.77 -47.60 -72.73
CA PRO A 117 28.46 -46.38 -72.32
C PRO A 117 27.58 -45.29 -71.67
N ILE A 118 26.29 -45.22 -72.03
CA ILE A 118 25.39 -44.14 -71.60
C ILE A 118 24.47 -44.59 -70.45
N LEU A 119 24.25 -45.90 -70.28
CA LEU A 119 23.32 -46.46 -69.30
C LEU A 119 23.55 -45.91 -67.88
N GLY A 120 24.80 -46.00 -67.38
CA GLY A 120 25.13 -45.54 -66.04
C GLY A 120 24.89 -44.03 -65.83
N HIS A 121 25.15 -43.21 -66.85
CA HIS A 121 24.89 -41.77 -66.79
C HIS A 121 23.39 -41.44 -66.78
N ARG A 122 22.59 -42.20 -67.55
CA ARG A 122 21.13 -42.03 -67.61
C ARG A 122 20.47 -42.38 -66.26
N VAL A 123 20.88 -43.50 -65.67
CA VAL A 123 20.41 -43.92 -64.33
C VAL A 123 20.76 -42.87 -63.27
N LEU A 124 21.99 -42.36 -63.26
CA LEU A 124 22.38 -41.29 -62.34
C LEU A 124 21.60 -39.99 -62.53
N TYR A 125 21.23 -39.64 -63.77
CA TYR A 125 20.41 -38.45 -64.05
C TYR A 125 19.00 -38.60 -63.47
N VAL A 126 18.36 -39.74 -63.70
CA VAL A 126 17.01 -40.03 -63.18
C VAL A 126 17.00 -40.01 -61.64
N LEU A 127 17.99 -40.62 -60.99
CA LEU A 127 18.14 -40.58 -59.54
C LEU A 127 18.26 -39.14 -58.99
N ARG A 128 19.10 -38.30 -59.62
CA ARG A 128 19.29 -36.90 -59.20
C ARG A 128 18.02 -36.06 -59.36
N ALA A 129 17.29 -36.27 -60.46
CA ALA A 129 16.03 -35.56 -60.69
C ALA A 129 14.98 -35.94 -59.64
N SER A 130 14.87 -37.22 -59.29
CA SER A 130 13.94 -37.69 -58.25
C SER A 130 14.27 -37.12 -56.86
N ASP A 131 15.55 -37.15 -56.44
CA ASP A 131 15.99 -36.59 -55.15
C ASP A 131 15.72 -35.08 -55.05
N ALA A 132 15.98 -34.32 -56.12
CA ALA A 132 15.71 -32.87 -56.14
C ALA A 132 14.21 -32.55 -55.95
N ILE A 133 13.32 -33.31 -56.60
CA ILE A 133 11.86 -33.16 -56.46
C ILE A 133 11.42 -33.53 -55.04
N ALA A 134 11.95 -34.61 -54.48
CA ALA A 134 11.63 -35.04 -53.11
C ALA A 134 12.04 -33.98 -52.07
N ARG A 135 13.25 -33.42 -52.19
CA ARG A 135 13.73 -32.35 -51.30
C ARG A 135 12.88 -31.09 -51.38
N LEU A 136 12.48 -30.68 -52.59
CA LEU A 136 11.61 -29.52 -52.77
C LEU A 136 10.26 -29.72 -52.09
N ARG A 137 9.66 -30.91 -52.22
CA ARG A 137 8.40 -31.26 -51.54
C ARG A 137 8.53 -31.22 -50.01
N ILE A 138 9.62 -31.80 -49.48
CA ILE A 138 9.88 -31.78 -48.03
C ILE A 138 10.08 -30.36 -47.53
N ALA A 139 10.87 -29.54 -48.24
CA ALA A 139 11.11 -28.14 -47.88
C ALA A 139 9.82 -27.30 -47.94
N ASP A 140 9.00 -27.48 -48.97
CA ASP A 140 7.72 -26.79 -49.11
C ASP A 140 6.74 -27.20 -47.98
N ALA A 141 6.61 -28.50 -47.71
CA ALA A 141 5.78 -28.99 -46.61
C ALA A 141 6.29 -28.48 -45.24
N HIS A 142 7.60 -28.45 -45.02
CA HIS A 142 8.22 -27.91 -43.82
C HIS A 142 7.92 -26.42 -43.65
N ASN A 143 8.12 -25.62 -44.70
CA ASN A 143 7.86 -24.18 -44.66
C ASN A 143 6.38 -23.88 -44.36
N ARG A 144 5.45 -24.59 -45.02
CA ARG A 144 4.02 -24.45 -44.73
C ARG A 144 3.68 -24.82 -43.28
N ALA A 145 4.28 -25.87 -42.75
CA ALA A 145 4.08 -26.26 -41.35
C ALA A 145 4.60 -25.20 -40.36
N VAL A 146 5.74 -24.56 -40.67
CA VAL A 146 6.29 -23.46 -39.87
C VAL A 146 5.37 -22.24 -39.90
N LEU A 147 4.88 -21.84 -41.09
CA LEU A 147 3.95 -20.71 -41.23
C LEU A 147 2.62 -20.98 -40.50
N ALA A 148 2.05 -22.18 -40.64
CA ALA A 148 0.81 -22.56 -39.97
C ALA A 148 0.93 -22.61 -38.43
N ALA A 149 2.12 -22.83 -37.89
CA ALA A 149 2.37 -22.83 -36.45
C ALA A 149 2.53 -21.42 -35.86
N ILE A 150 2.69 -20.38 -36.69
CA ILE A 150 2.83 -19.00 -36.23
C ILE A 150 1.42 -18.38 -36.13
N PRO A 151 1.01 -17.88 -34.95
CA PRO A 151 -0.33 -17.33 -34.75
C PRO A 151 -0.55 -15.95 -35.39
N ASP A 152 0.51 -15.33 -35.91
CA ASP A 152 0.53 -13.99 -36.50
C ASP A 152 -0.02 -13.98 -37.93
N THR A 153 -0.50 -12.82 -38.39
CA THR A 153 -0.96 -12.64 -39.77
C THR A 153 0.22 -12.31 -40.69
N PHE A 154 0.29 -12.98 -41.84
CA PHE A 154 1.31 -12.75 -42.86
C PHE A 154 0.71 -12.07 -44.07
N PHE A 155 1.49 -11.18 -44.70
CA PHE A 155 1.12 -10.61 -45.98
C PHE A 155 2.35 -10.28 -46.82
N ARG A 156 2.19 -10.28 -48.14
CA ARG A 156 3.21 -9.78 -49.08
C ARG A 156 2.70 -8.57 -49.81
N LEU A 157 3.54 -7.54 -49.93
CA LEU A 157 3.27 -6.34 -50.70
C LEU A 157 4.27 -6.20 -51.83
N ASN A 158 3.82 -5.67 -52.97
CA ASN A 158 4.72 -5.09 -53.95
C ASN A 158 5.16 -3.67 -53.52
N ARG A 159 6.13 -3.09 -54.24
CA ARG A 159 6.65 -1.74 -54.01
C ARG A 159 5.56 -0.66 -54.06
N GLU A 160 4.53 -0.84 -54.87
CA GLU A 160 3.42 0.08 -55.02
C GLU A 160 2.39 -0.02 -53.88
N GLY A 161 2.45 -1.04 -53.02
CA GLY A 161 1.57 -1.20 -51.86
C GLY A 161 0.34 -2.07 -52.10
N TYR A 162 0.33 -2.92 -53.13
CA TYR A 162 -0.70 -3.93 -53.39
C TYR A 162 -0.37 -5.26 -52.71
N TYR A 163 -1.39 -5.90 -52.12
CA TYR A 163 -1.27 -7.23 -51.53
C TYR A 163 -1.11 -8.30 -52.62
N LEU A 164 0.01 -9.02 -52.57
CA LEU A 164 0.31 -10.16 -53.43
C LEU A 164 -0.14 -11.48 -52.79
N ASP A 165 -0.05 -11.55 -51.47
CA ASP A 165 -0.39 -12.72 -50.68
C ASP A 165 -0.85 -12.26 -49.29
N TYR A 166 -1.75 -13.03 -48.69
CA TYR A 166 -2.28 -12.75 -47.37
C TYR A 166 -2.74 -14.05 -46.70
N GLU A 167 -2.17 -14.33 -45.54
CA GLU A 167 -2.50 -15.49 -44.73
C GLU A 167 -2.87 -15.02 -43.33
N GLN A 168 -4.13 -15.23 -42.95
CA GLN A 168 -4.64 -14.82 -41.65
C GLN A 168 -4.14 -15.77 -40.55
N GLY A 169 -3.57 -15.21 -39.48
CA GLY A 169 -3.13 -15.99 -38.32
C GLY A 169 -4.29 -16.61 -37.53
N HIS A 170 -4.05 -17.75 -36.88
CA HIS A 170 -5.07 -18.52 -36.15
C HIS A 170 -5.63 -17.80 -34.92
N ASP A 171 -4.83 -16.92 -34.28
CA ASP A 171 -5.24 -16.12 -33.12
C ASP A 171 -5.74 -14.72 -33.50
N ALA A 172 -5.85 -14.41 -34.79
CA ALA A 172 -6.45 -13.19 -35.31
C ALA A 172 -7.98 -13.22 -35.14
N SER A 173 -8.42 -13.37 -33.88
CA SER A 173 -9.80 -13.30 -33.46
C SER A 173 -10.35 -11.88 -33.71
N ALA A 174 -11.12 -11.74 -34.79
CA ALA A 174 -12.18 -10.74 -34.95
C ALA A 174 -11.80 -9.23 -34.99
N GLY A 175 -10.80 -8.85 -35.79
CA GLY A 175 -10.55 -7.42 -36.12
C GLY A 175 -10.70 -7.09 -37.61
N PHE A 176 -10.17 -7.95 -38.48
CA PHE A 176 -10.34 -7.88 -39.92
C PHE A 176 -10.31 -9.31 -40.46
N SER A 177 -11.48 -9.86 -40.82
CA SER A 177 -11.53 -10.99 -41.73
C SER A 177 -11.59 -10.40 -43.13
N ILE A 178 -10.42 -10.08 -43.68
CA ILE A 178 -10.36 -9.73 -45.10
C ILE A 178 -10.00 -11.03 -45.80
N SER A 179 -11.00 -11.85 -46.05
CA SER A 179 -10.79 -13.14 -46.73
C SER A 179 -10.29 -12.97 -48.17
N ASP A 180 -10.23 -11.75 -48.72
CA ASP A 180 -9.80 -11.46 -50.10
C ASP A 180 -9.18 -10.05 -50.24
N CYS A 181 -8.03 -9.76 -49.63
CA CYS A 181 -7.31 -8.49 -49.86
C CYS A 181 -6.30 -8.56 -51.01
N VAL A 182 -6.01 -9.77 -51.51
CA VAL A 182 -5.05 -9.98 -52.60
C VAL A 182 -5.51 -9.19 -53.83
N GLY A 183 -4.65 -8.32 -54.35
CA GLY A 183 -4.94 -7.40 -55.44
C GLY A 183 -5.50 -6.04 -55.04
N SER A 184 -5.87 -5.82 -53.77
CA SER A 184 -6.24 -4.50 -53.25
C SER A 184 -5.02 -3.70 -52.79
N HIS A 185 -5.13 -2.37 -52.82
CA HIS A 185 -4.07 -1.50 -52.32
C HIS A 185 -4.20 -1.32 -50.80
N ILE A 186 -3.07 -1.21 -50.08
CA ILE A 186 -3.04 -1.09 -48.61
C ILE A 186 -3.90 0.05 -48.04
N ARG A 187 -4.06 1.13 -48.81
CA ARG A 187 -4.93 2.28 -48.47
C ARG A 187 -6.43 1.99 -48.52
N ASP A 188 -6.84 0.98 -49.28
CA ASP A 188 -8.24 0.56 -49.37
C ASP A 188 -8.63 -0.38 -48.22
N VAL A 189 -7.61 -0.98 -47.59
CA VAL A 189 -7.75 -2.01 -46.56
C VAL A 189 -7.58 -1.44 -45.15
N LEU A 190 -6.63 -0.52 -44.96
CA LEU A 190 -6.31 0.07 -43.67
C LEU A 190 -6.67 1.56 -43.63
N PRO A 191 -6.96 2.12 -42.43
CA PRO A 191 -7.13 3.56 -42.26
C PRO A 191 -5.96 4.37 -42.83
N PRO A 192 -6.20 5.56 -43.42
CA PRO A 192 -5.21 6.27 -44.24
C PRO A 192 -3.92 6.62 -43.50
N GLU A 193 -3.99 6.95 -42.20
CA GLU A 193 -2.81 7.24 -41.38
C GLU A 193 -1.92 6.01 -41.17
N ILE A 194 -2.53 4.84 -40.96
CA ILE A 194 -1.81 3.58 -40.74
C ILE A 194 -1.24 3.06 -42.07
N ALA A 195 -2.03 3.13 -43.14
CA ALA A 195 -1.61 2.74 -44.48
C ALA A 195 -0.39 3.57 -44.95
N ALA A 196 -0.39 4.88 -44.70
CA ALA A 196 0.76 5.75 -45.02
C ALA A 196 2.02 5.34 -44.24
N ARG A 197 1.91 5.15 -42.91
CA ARG A 197 3.05 4.75 -42.06
C ARG A 197 3.63 3.39 -42.47
N LEU A 198 2.78 2.43 -42.84
CA LEU A 198 3.22 1.11 -43.32
C LEU A 198 3.88 1.18 -44.69
N LEU A 199 3.34 1.98 -45.62
CA LEU A 199 3.92 2.18 -46.95
C LEU A 199 5.29 2.85 -46.88
N ASP A 200 5.40 3.93 -46.09
CA ASP A 200 6.65 4.65 -45.87
C ASP A 200 7.72 3.72 -45.28
N LYS A 201 7.32 2.88 -44.31
CA LYS A 201 8.23 1.88 -43.75
C LYS A 201 8.59 0.80 -44.77
N ALA A 202 7.65 0.31 -45.57
CA ALA A 202 7.92 -0.67 -46.62
C ALA A 202 8.93 -0.15 -47.65
N HIS A 203 8.80 1.10 -48.08
CA HIS A 203 9.78 1.75 -48.96
C HIS A 203 11.15 1.91 -48.31
N ALA A 204 11.20 2.28 -47.03
CA ALA A 204 12.45 2.35 -46.27
C ALA A 204 13.12 0.97 -46.14
N VAL A 205 12.35 -0.09 -45.90
CA VAL A 205 12.84 -1.48 -45.80
C VAL A 205 13.37 -1.96 -47.15
N LEU A 206 12.69 -1.69 -48.26
CA LEU A 206 13.18 -2.02 -49.61
C LEU A 206 14.50 -1.31 -49.93
N ALA A 207 14.61 -0.03 -49.57
CA ALA A 207 15.81 0.76 -49.81
C ALA A 207 17.00 0.37 -48.93
N THR A 208 16.75 0.03 -47.65
CA THR A 208 17.80 -0.24 -46.67
C THR A 208 18.13 -1.72 -46.52
N GLN A 209 17.23 -2.62 -46.94
CA GLN A 209 17.31 -4.08 -46.72
C GLN A 209 17.38 -4.47 -45.22
N HIS A 210 16.92 -3.59 -44.32
CA HIS A 210 16.87 -3.83 -42.88
C HIS A 210 15.43 -4.04 -42.40
N LEU A 211 15.26 -4.81 -41.32
CA LEU A 211 13.97 -5.02 -40.68
C LEU A 211 13.37 -3.69 -40.21
N GLY A 212 12.10 -3.44 -40.56
CA GLY A 212 11.32 -2.31 -40.06
C GLY A 212 10.19 -2.77 -39.15
N SER A 213 9.90 -2.01 -38.09
CA SER A 213 8.71 -2.22 -37.26
C SER A 213 7.82 -0.97 -37.22
N VAL A 214 6.51 -1.20 -37.13
CA VAL A 214 5.48 -0.17 -36.99
C VAL A 214 4.42 -0.63 -36.00
N ASP A 215 4.26 0.13 -34.92
CA ASP A 215 3.17 -0.06 -33.95
C ASP A 215 1.98 0.84 -34.33
N TYR A 216 0.78 0.27 -34.33
CA TYR A 216 -0.47 0.99 -34.62
C TYR A 216 -1.64 0.42 -33.81
N THR A 217 -2.69 1.23 -33.69
CA THR A 217 -3.93 0.87 -33.01
C THR A 217 -5.08 0.82 -34.00
N LEU A 218 -5.97 -0.16 -33.82
CA LEU A 218 -7.24 -0.24 -34.55
C LEU A 218 -8.38 -0.29 -33.55
N THR A 219 -9.42 0.48 -33.82
CA THR A 219 -10.65 0.51 -33.02
C THR A 219 -11.74 -0.22 -33.79
N HIS A 220 -12.27 -1.31 -33.24
CA HIS A 220 -13.36 -2.06 -33.84
C HIS A 220 -14.45 -2.33 -32.80
N ALA A 221 -15.69 -1.92 -33.12
CA ALA A 221 -16.92 -2.17 -32.35
C ALA A 221 -16.71 -2.10 -30.81
N ASP A 222 -16.30 -0.94 -30.31
CA ASP A 222 -16.03 -0.63 -28.89
C ASP A 222 -14.76 -1.24 -28.25
N SER A 223 -13.86 -1.83 -29.02
CA SER A 223 -12.56 -2.30 -28.51
C SER A 223 -11.37 -1.72 -29.28
N THR A 224 -10.42 -1.12 -28.55
CA THR A 224 -9.11 -0.70 -29.08
C THR A 224 -8.13 -1.86 -28.95
N ARG A 225 -7.49 -2.23 -30.07
CA ARG A 225 -6.44 -3.23 -30.12
C ARG A 225 -5.14 -2.64 -30.63
N HIS A 226 -4.02 -3.20 -30.16
CA HIS A 226 -2.66 -2.78 -30.50
C HIS A 226 -2.00 -3.85 -31.37
N PHE A 227 -1.43 -3.43 -32.49
CA PHE A 227 -0.75 -4.31 -33.44
C PHE A 227 0.69 -3.84 -33.67
N GLU A 228 1.60 -4.81 -33.80
CA GLU A 228 2.99 -4.61 -34.22
C GLU A 228 3.16 -5.26 -35.60
N ALA A 229 3.44 -4.45 -36.63
CA ALA A 229 3.81 -4.94 -37.95
C ALA A 229 5.33 -4.92 -38.12
N ARG A 230 5.91 -6.05 -38.49
CA ARG A 230 7.32 -6.20 -38.86
C ARG A 230 7.44 -6.48 -40.34
N LEU A 231 8.29 -5.72 -41.01
CA LEU A 231 8.44 -5.71 -42.47
C LEU A 231 9.89 -6.09 -42.82
N VAL A 232 10.05 -7.01 -43.77
CA VAL A 232 11.34 -7.44 -44.31
C VAL A 232 11.27 -7.53 -45.83
N ALA A 233 12.34 -7.14 -46.52
CA ALA A 233 12.42 -7.30 -47.97
C ALA A 233 12.68 -8.76 -48.34
N THR A 234 11.91 -9.31 -49.28
CA THR A 234 12.09 -10.68 -49.83
C THR A 234 12.65 -10.66 -51.24
N GLY A 235 12.92 -9.48 -51.79
CA GLY A 235 13.48 -9.24 -53.12
C GLY A 235 13.70 -7.75 -53.38
N ALA A 236 13.82 -7.37 -54.66
CA ALA A 236 14.05 -5.98 -55.06
C ALA A 236 12.80 -5.09 -54.93
N ASP A 237 11.60 -5.65 -55.13
CA ASP A 237 10.33 -4.89 -55.16
C ASP A 237 9.23 -5.55 -54.30
N GLU A 238 9.59 -6.48 -53.40
CA GLU A 238 8.64 -7.19 -52.54
C GLU A 238 9.00 -7.11 -51.06
N VAL A 239 7.97 -6.92 -50.23
CA VAL A 239 8.07 -6.88 -48.77
C VAL A 239 7.16 -7.92 -48.16
N LEU A 240 7.70 -8.74 -47.28
CA LEU A 240 6.95 -9.62 -46.39
C LEU A 240 6.67 -8.90 -45.08
N GLY A 241 5.40 -8.84 -44.70
CA GLY A 241 4.91 -8.30 -43.45
C GLY A 241 4.39 -9.41 -42.53
N LEU A 242 4.73 -9.29 -41.25
CA LEU A 242 4.16 -10.07 -40.15
C LEU A 242 3.46 -9.12 -39.20
N VAL A 243 2.20 -9.37 -38.88
CA VAL A 243 1.38 -8.57 -37.95
C VAL A 243 1.02 -9.40 -36.74
N ARG A 244 1.43 -8.91 -35.56
CA ARG A 244 1.11 -9.51 -34.28
C ARG A 244 0.14 -8.64 -33.49
N ASP A 245 -0.88 -9.24 -32.90
CA ASP A 245 -1.70 -8.58 -31.87
C ASP A 245 -0.89 -8.51 -30.57
N ILE A 246 -0.54 -7.29 -30.15
CA ILE A 246 0.22 -7.03 -28.93
C ILE A 246 -0.67 -6.44 -27.83
N SER A 247 -2.00 -6.53 -27.97
CA SER A 247 -2.96 -5.97 -27.02
C SER A 247 -2.80 -6.55 -25.62
N GLU A 248 -2.65 -7.87 -25.50
CA GLU A 248 -2.46 -8.53 -24.20
C GLU A 248 -1.11 -8.15 -23.57
N ARG A 249 -0.05 -8.09 -24.39
CA ARG A 249 1.28 -7.60 -23.95
C ARG A 249 1.17 -6.17 -23.41
N LYS A 250 0.52 -5.26 -24.14
CA LYS A 250 0.32 -3.87 -23.74
C LYS A 250 -0.54 -3.73 -22.48
N ARG A 251 -1.62 -4.52 -22.36
CA ARG A 251 -2.45 -4.54 -21.14
C ARG A 251 -1.66 -5.05 -19.93
N THR A 252 -0.86 -6.08 -20.12
CA THR A 252 -0.01 -6.64 -19.06
C THR A 252 1.09 -5.67 -18.65
N GLU A 253 1.75 -5.01 -19.61
CA GLU A 253 2.73 -3.94 -19.34
C GLU A 253 2.10 -2.79 -18.55
N GLU A 254 0.93 -2.31 -18.96
CA GLU A 254 0.17 -1.25 -18.28
C GLU A 254 -0.23 -1.68 -16.86
N GLN A 255 -0.65 -2.94 -16.69
CA GLN A 255 -1.05 -3.50 -15.40
C GLN A 255 0.15 -3.68 -14.46
N ILE A 256 1.28 -4.17 -14.96
CA ILE A 256 2.55 -4.25 -14.22
C ILE A 256 2.97 -2.84 -13.79
N ARG A 257 2.89 -1.86 -14.69
CA ARG A 257 3.21 -0.46 -14.38
C ARG A 257 2.31 0.11 -13.29
N ARG A 258 0.99 -0.16 -13.34
CA ARG A 258 0.05 0.23 -12.29
C ARG A 258 0.35 -0.45 -10.96
N LEU A 259 0.67 -1.75 -10.95
CA LEU A 259 1.03 -2.47 -9.72
C LEU A 259 2.34 -1.98 -9.11
N ALA A 260 3.31 -1.57 -9.94
CA ALA A 260 4.59 -1.07 -9.49
C ALA A 260 4.50 0.35 -8.90
N TYR A 261 3.62 1.21 -9.43
CA TYR A 261 3.63 2.64 -9.13
C TYR A 261 2.35 3.21 -8.51
N CYS A 262 1.25 2.46 -8.47
CA CYS A 262 -0.01 2.90 -7.88
C CYS A 262 -0.39 2.06 -6.66
N ASP A 263 -1.06 2.69 -5.71
CA ASP A 263 -1.73 1.99 -4.61
C ASP A 263 -2.94 1.24 -5.16
N SER A 264 -3.04 -0.06 -4.84
CA SER A 264 -4.05 -0.96 -5.42
C SER A 264 -5.48 -0.61 -4.99
N LEU A 265 -5.65 0.07 -3.85
CA LEU A 265 -6.95 0.43 -3.32
C LEU A 265 -7.45 1.78 -3.83
N THR A 266 -6.59 2.80 -3.76
CA THR A 266 -6.96 4.21 -4.04
C THR A 266 -6.59 4.66 -5.45
N GLY A 267 -5.70 3.94 -6.14
CA GLY A 267 -5.26 4.27 -7.50
C GLY A 267 -4.32 5.48 -7.61
N ILE A 268 -4.01 6.17 -6.51
CA ILE A 268 -3.00 7.24 -6.47
C ILE A 268 -1.59 6.63 -6.40
N PRO A 269 -0.52 7.41 -6.66
CA PRO A 269 0.86 6.96 -6.50
C PRO A 269 1.12 6.25 -5.16
N ASN A 270 1.86 5.13 -5.22
CA ASN A 270 2.32 4.41 -4.04
C ASN A 270 3.64 5.00 -3.49
N ARG A 271 4.15 4.39 -2.41
CA ARG A 271 5.44 4.79 -1.80
C ARG A 271 6.60 4.87 -2.79
N GLN A 272 6.73 3.90 -3.71
CA GLN A 272 7.83 3.88 -4.68
C GLN A 272 7.73 5.05 -5.66
N ALA A 273 6.55 5.30 -6.21
CA ALA A 273 6.30 6.43 -7.10
C ALA A 273 6.55 7.78 -6.42
N PHE A 274 6.19 7.90 -5.15
CA PHE A 274 6.42 9.12 -4.36
C PHE A 274 7.92 9.37 -4.15
N LEU A 275 8.69 8.34 -3.75
CA LEU A 275 10.13 8.47 -3.54
C LEU A 275 10.86 8.87 -4.81
N GLU A 276 10.55 8.27 -5.96
CA GLU A 276 11.14 8.67 -7.25
C GLU A 276 10.78 10.12 -7.62
N THR A 277 9.56 10.56 -7.29
CA THR A 277 9.13 11.94 -7.54
C THR A 277 9.83 12.94 -6.62
N LEU A 278 9.97 12.59 -5.35
CA LEU A 278 10.70 13.39 -4.35
C LEU A 278 12.18 13.49 -4.69
N GLU A 279 12.81 12.40 -5.15
CA GLU A 279 14.23 12.40 -5.54
C GLU A 279 14.47 13.28 -6.77
N ARG A 280 13.58 13.22 -7.78
CA ARG A 280 13.63 14.16 -8.92
C ARG A 280 13.49 15.61 -8.48
N GLU A 281 12.55 15.90 -7.57
CA GLU A 281 12.32 17.26 -7.09
C GLU A 281 13.50 17.77 -6.24
N LEU A 282 14.14 16.89 -5.47
CA LEU A 282 15.33 17.21 -4.68
C LEU A 282 16.52 17.59 -5.58
N LEU A 283 16.77 16.82 -6.65
CA LEU A 283 17.80 17.14 -7.63
C LEU A 283 17.51 18.48 -8.33
N ARG A 284 16.27 18.67 -8.80
CA ARG A 284 15.83 19.91 -9.44
C ARG A 284 15.97 21.11 -8.52
N SER A 285 15.50 21.01 -7.28
CA SER A 285 15.53 22.08 -6.29
C SER A 285 16.96 22.44 -5.87
N LYS A 286 17.86 21.45 -5.81
CA LYS A 286 19.28 21.67 -5.55
C LYS A 286 19.98 22.42 -6.68
N GLU A 287 19.61 22.18 -7.94
CA GLU A 287 20.17 22.88 -9.09
C GLU A 287 19.66 24.32 -9.23
N HIS A 288 18.39 24.57 -8.87
CA HIS A 288 17.71 25.85 -9.09
C HIS A 288 17.57 26.71 -7.82
N ASP A 289 18.16 26.28 -6.70
CA ASP A 289 18.05 26.92 -5.37
C ASP A 289 16.58 27.19 -4.97
N LYS A 290 15.73 26.18 -5.17
CA LYS A 290 14.30 26.22 -4.85
C LYS A 290 14.01 25.48 -3.56
N LYS A 291 13.02 25.98 -2.82
CA LYS A 291 12.48 25.29 -1.63
C LYS A 291 11.26 24.47 -2.03
N PHE A 292 11.00 23.41 -1.28
CA PHE A 292 9.77 22.63 -1.40
C PHE A 292 9.36 22.09 -0.03
N ALA A 293 8.10 21.70 0.12
CA ALA A 293 7.59 21.10 1.35
C ALA A 293 7.08 19.68 1.11
N VAL A 294 7.26 18.82 2.11
CA VAL A 294 6.66 17.49 2.19
C VAL A 294 5.70 17.48 3.36
N LEU A 295 4.44 17.17 3.09
CA LEU A 295 3.40 16.99 4.09
C LEU A 295 3.18 15.50 4.28
N PHE A 296 3.15 15.06 5.53
CA PHE A 296 2.81 13.70 5.94
C PHE A 296 1.51 13.76 6.74
N MET A 297 0.50 13.04 6.31
CA MET A 297 -0.85 13.08 6.86
C MET A 297 -1.30 11.68 7.28
N ASP A 298 -1.95 11.61 8.43
CA ASP A 298 -2.60 10.41 8.95
C ASP A 298 -4.04 10.70 9.38
N LEU A 299 -4.94 9.73 9.18
CA LEU A 299 -6.35 9.86 9.55
C LEU A 299 -6.56 9.50 11.03
N ASP A 300 -7.04 10.47 11.79
CA ASP A 300 -7.26 10.29 13.22
C ASP A 300 -8.34 9.23 13.49
N ALA A 301 -8.00 8.27 14.36
CA ALA A 301 -8.90 7.20 14.81
C ALA A 301 -9.43 6.28 13.70
N PHE A 302 -8.76 6.17 12.56
CA PHE A 302 -9.13 5.25 11.47
C PHE A 302 -9.27 3.80 11.94
N LYS A 303 -8.38 3.33 12.81
CA LYS A 303 -8.47 1.99 13.41
C LYS A 303 -9.82 1.74 14.09
N ARG A 304 -10.35 2.72 14.83
CA ARG A 304 -11.64 2.60 15.51
C ARG A 304 -12.78 2.45 14.50
N ILE A 305 -12.67 3.05 13.32
CA ILE A 305 -13.65 2.92 12.24
C ILE A 305 -13.63 1.49 11.70
N ASN A 306 -12.46 0.93 11.42
CA ASN A 306 -12.33 -0.47 11.01
C ASN A 306 -12.89 -1.42 12.07
N ASP A 307 -12.58 -1.18 13.34
CA ASP A 307 -13.04 -2.01 14.45
C ASP A 307 -14.58 -1.92 14.67
N THR A 308 -15.21 -0.81 14.29
CA THR A 308 -16.65 -0.55 14.52
C THR A 308 -17.53 -0.86 13.31
N LEU A 309 -17.07 -0.50 12.11
CA LEU A 309 -17.86 -0.55 10.86
C LEU A 309 -17.31 -1.57 9.84
N GLY A 310 -16.18 -2.21 10.15
CA GLY A 310 -15.54 -3.20 9.29
C GLY A 310 -14.54 -2.61 8.29
N HIS A 311 -13.67 -3.47 7.77
CA HIS A 311 -12.59 -3.09 6.86
C HIS A 311 -13.11 -2.59 5.51
N ASP A 312 -14.23 -3.12 4.99
CA ASP A 312 -14.79 -2.69 3.69
C ASP A 312 -15.19 -1.20 3.70
N VAL A 313 -15.78 -0.73 4.80
CA VAL A 313 -16.14 0.68 5.00
C VAL A 313 -14.89 1.54 5.13
N GLY A 314 -13.87 1.07 5.85
CA GLY A 314 -12.58 1.74 5.94
C GLY A 314 -11.88 1.87 4.58
N ASP A 315 -11.93 0.83 3.76
CA ASP A 315 -11.37 0.82 2.42
C ASP A 315 -12.10 1.80 1.49
N HIS A 316 -13.43 1.89 1.60
CA HIS A 316 -14.21 2.90 0.90
C HIS A 316 -13.88 4.32 1.38
N LEU A 317 -13.66 4.50 2.69
CA LEU A 317 -13.26 5.79 3.26
C LEU A 317 -11.93 6.25 2.68
N LEU A 318 -10.94 5.37 2.58
CA LEU A 318 -9.64 5.70 2.00
C LEU A 318 -9.75 6.11 0.52
N LYS A 319 -10.63 5.48 -0.25
CA LYS A 319 -10.92 5.89 -1.64
C LYS A 319 -11.49 7.32 -1.69
N VAL A 320 -12.54 7.60 -0.91
CA VAL A 320 -13.18 8.93 -0.89
C VAL A 320 -12.23 10.00 -0.34
N VAL A 321 -11.40 9.67 0.65
CA VAL A 321 -10.34 10.55 1.16
C VAL A 321 -9.35 10.87 0.04
N SER A 322 -8.88 9.88 -0.71
CA SER A 322 -7.93 10.10 -1.80
C SER A 322 -8.48 11.01 -2.91
N GLU A 323 -9.76 10.86 -3.27
CA GLU A 323 -10.43 11.73 -4.22
C GLU A 323 -10.57 13.16 -3.69
N ARG A 324 -11.01 13.31 -2.43
CA ARG A 324 -11.16 14.61 -1.79
C ARG A 324 -9.83 15.35 -1.66
N LEU A 325 -8.75 14.65 -1.32
CA LEU A 325 -7.40 15.21 -1.31
C LEU A 325 -6.98 15.68 -2.70
N ARG A 326 -7.20 14.86 -3.73
CA ARG A 326 -6.89 15.21 -5.11
C ARG A 326 -7.63 16.46 -5.59
N GLU A 327 -8.88 16.64 -5.19
CA GLU A 327 -9.65 17.87 -5.46
C GLU A 327 -9.16 19.07 -4.66
N THR A 328 -8.65 18.84 -3.45
CA THR A 328 -8.14 19.88 -2.55
C THR A 328 -6.77 20.38 -2.98
N ILE A 329 -5.96 19.58 -3.66
CA ILE A 329 -4.57 19.91 -4.06
C ILE A 329 -4.50 20.38 -5.53
N ARG A 330 -5.59 20.97 -6.07
CA ARG A 330 -5.71 21.26 -7.51
C ARG A 330 -4.52 22.05 -8.10
N PRO A 331 -4.15 21.81 -9.38
CA PRO A 331 -2.99 22.41 -10.05
C PRO A 331 -3.01 23.94 -10.18
N SER A 332 -4.16 24.60 -9.97
CA SER A 332 -4.29 26.05 -10.03
C SER A 332 -3.65 26.77 -8.83
N ASP A 333 -3.34 26.06 -7.75
CA ASP A 333 -2.72 26.62 -6.53
C ASP A 333 -1.23 26.28 -6.38
N LEU A 334 -0.71 25.39 -7.23
CA LEU A 334 0.71 25.12 -7.38
C LEU A 334 1.14 25.88 -8.62
N VAL A 335 2.11 26.79 -8.49
CA VAL A 335 2.63 27.57 -9.62
C VAL A 335 3.40 26.63 -10.57
N LEU A 336 2.69 25.82 -11.35
CA LEU A 336 3.23 25.06 -12.47
C LEU A 336 2.71 25.70 -13.74
N ARG A 337 3.58 26.52 -14.33
CA ARG A 337 3.45 26.91 -15.72
C ARG A 337 3.43 25.65 -16.58
N ALA A 338 2.42 25.59 -17.45
CA ALA A 338 2.57 24.97 -18.75
C ALA A 338 3.72 25.69 -19.46
N GLU A 339 4.85 25.01 -19.66
CA GLU A 339 5.92 25.30 -20.63
C GLU A 339 7.14 24.49 -20.20
N HIS A 340 7.16 23.20 -20.49
CA HIS A 340 8.33 22.49 -21.01
C HIS A 340 7.87 21.08 -21.42
N GLU A 341 8.18 20.74 -22.66
CA GLU A 341 7.91 19.47 -23.33
C GLU A 341 8.55 18.29 -22.58
N PHE A 342 7.84 17.76 -21.60
CA PHE A 342 7.94 16.35 -21.25
C PHE A 342 6.52 15.82 -21.22
N GLU A 343 6.29 14.74 -21.96
CA GLU A 343 4.99 14.07 -22.08
C GLU A 343 4.29 14.02 -20.71
N PRO A 344 2.98 14.31 -20.63
CA PRO A 344 2.22 14.15 -19.40
C PRO A 344 2.23 12.67 -19.04
N SER A 345 3.24 12.25 -18.27
CA SER A 345 3.26 10.91 -17.70
C SER A 345 2.05 10.81 -16.76
N PRO A 346 1.21 9.76 -16.85
CA PRO A 346 0.00 9.60 -16.03
C PRO A 346 0.23 9.40 -14.52
N GLY A 347 1.41 9.79 -14.00
CA GLY A 347 1.83 9.68 -12.61
C GLY A 347 2.19 11.02 -11.93
N GLY A 348 1.95 12.17 -12.59
CA GLY A 348 2.25 13.52 -12.07
C GLY A 348 1.27 14.03 -11.00
N SER A 349 0.92 13.20 -10.02
CA SER A 349 0.14 13.62 -8.85
C SER A 349 1.09 13.88 -7.69
N ASN A 350 1.06 15.10 -7.15
CA ASN A 350 1.79 15.51 -5.95
C ASN A 350 1.26 14.87 -4.66
N LEU A 351 0.40 13.85 -4.77
CA LEU A 351 -0.27 13.15 -3.69
C LEU A 351 0.00 11.65 -3.85
N ALA A 352 0.38 11.00 -2.76
CA ALA A 352 0.63 9.56 -2.69
C ALA A 352 0.07 8.95 -1.40
N ARG A 353 -0.08 7.62 -1.39
CA ARG A 353 -0.39 6.83 -0.19
C ARG A 353 0.79 5.90 0.11
N LEU A 354 1.33 6.00 1.31
CA LEU A 354 2.50 5.21 1.72
C LEU A 354 2.11 3.84 2.28
N GLY A 355 0.92 3.75 2.87
CA GLY A 355 0.35 2.53 3.43
C GLY A 355 -0.69 2.85 4.49
N GLY A 356 -1.56 1.91 4.83
CA GLY A 356 -2.57 2.11 5.88
C GLY A 356 -3.43 3.36 5.64
N ASP A 357 -3.48 4.24 6.62
CA ASP A 357 -4.16 5.54 6.64
C ASP A 357 -3.24 6.74 6.37
N GLU A 358 -2.02 6.49 5.89
CA GLU A 358 -0.96 7.49 5.69
C GLU A 358 -0.90 8.00 4.23
N PHE A 359 -0.99 9.32 4.09
CA PHE A 359 -0.90 10.02 2.81
C PHE A 359 0.24 11.05 2.84
N THR A 360 0.93 11.21 1.71
CA THR A 360 1.95 12.25 1.56
C THR A 360 1.63 13.20 0.43
N ILE A 361 1.97 14.47 0.62
CA ILE A 361 1.78 15.53 -0.36
C ILE A 361 3.10 16.27 -0.58
N LEU A 362 3.49 16.45 -1.84
CA LEU A 362 4.66 17.21 -2.25
C LEU A 362 4.25 18.59 -2.76
N ILE A 363 4.83 19.65 -2.22
CA ILE A 363 4.59 21.03 -2.65
C ILE A 363 5.90 21.58 -3.25
N PRO A 364 6.11 21.47 -4.57
CA PRO A 364 7.28 22.02 -5.24
C PRO A 364 7.27 23.56 -5.26
N ASP A 365 8.43 24.15 -5.56
CA ASP A 365 8.58 25.58 -5.85
C ASP A 365 7.96 26.52 -4.79
N LEU A 366 8.21 26.22 -3.52
CA LEU A 366 7.71 26.97 -2.37
C LEU A 366 8.38 28.35 -2.26
N GLU A 367 7.60 29.43 -2.40
CA GLU A 367 8.10 30.79 -2.19
C GLU A 367 8.18 31.14 -0.70
N ARG A 368 7.14 30.77 0.07
CA ARG A 368 7.04 31.06 1.49
C ARG A 368 6.62 29.84 2.28
N VAL A 369 7.17 29.70 3.49
CA VAL A 369 6.81 28.60 4.42
C VAL A 369 5.32 28.61 4.76
N GLU A 370 4.69 29.79 4.79
CA GLU A 370 3.25 29.93 5.02
C GLU A 370 2.38 29.22 3.96
N ASP A 371 2.87 29.04 2.74
CA ASP A 371 2.12 28.39 1.66
C ASP A 371 1.91 26.91 1.96
N ALA A 372 2.90 26.24 2.56
CA ALA A 372 2.78 24.86 3.00
C ALA A 372 1.74 24.71 4.13
N LEU A 373 1.72 25.67 5.07
CA LEU A 373 0.70 25.72 6.12
C LEU A 373 -0.70 25.96 5.55
N ASN A 374 -0.85 26.83 4.56
CA ASN A 374 -2.14 27.10 3.91
C ASN A 374 -2.70 25.85 3.24
N VAL A 375 -1.86 25.07 2.55
CA VAL A 375 -2.26 23.78 1.97
C VAL A 375 -2.67 22.79 3.07
N ALA A 376 -1.88 22.68 4.15
CA ALA A 376 -2.22 21.81 5.28
C ALA A 376 -3.56 22.21 5.95
N HIS A 377 -3.83 23.52 6.10
CA HIS A 377 -5.08 24.03 6.64
C HIS A 377 -6.28 23.69 5.75
N ARG A 378 -6.14 23.80 4.43
CA ARG A 378 -7.19 23.41 3.47
C ARG A 378 -7.48 21.92 3.52
N VAL A 379 -6.42 21.09 3.53
CA VAL A 379 -6.54 19.64 3.65
C VAL A 379 -7.29 19.28 4.93
N LYS A 380 -6.89 19.86 6.07
CA LYS A 380 -7.55 19.65 7.35
C LYS A 380 -9.04 20.02 7.30
N GLU A 381 -9.38 21.17 6.72
CA GLU A 381 -10.77 21.63 6.62
C GLU A 381 -11.60 20.77 5.65
N ALA A 382 -10.97 20.20 4.62
CA ALA A 382 -11.61 19.24 3.73
C ALA A 382 -11.90 17.91 4.46
N MET A 383 -11.00 17.45 5.34
CA MET A 383 -11.20 16.24 6.14
C MET A 383 -12.33 16.40 7.17
N ARG A 384 -12.51 17.59 7.76
CA ARG A 384 -13.60 17.86 8.72
C ARG A 384 -15.02 17.66 8.16
N ARG A 385 -15.19 17.74 6.85
CA ARG A 385 -16.50 17.54 6.22
C ARG A 385 -16.92 16.06 6.33
N PRO A 386 -18.19 15.74 6.61
CA PRO A 386 -18.64 14.37 6.72
C PRO A 386 -18.36 13.56 5.44
N PHE A 387 -18.07 12.27 5.61
CA PHE A 387 -17.92 11.30 4.54
C PHE A 387 -19.17 10.43 4.48
N MET A 388 -19.87 10.47 3.34
CA MET A 388 -21.06 9.66 3.10
C MET A 388 -20.65 8.32 2.50
N ILE A 389 -20.73 7.24 3.29
CA ILE A 389 -20.30 5.90 2.88
C ILE A 389 -21.40 4.90 3.21
N GLU A 390 -21.96 4.26 2.18
CA GLU A 390 -23.03 3.26 2.33
C GLU A 390 -24.22 3.74 3.19
N GLY A 391 -24.54 5.04 3.11
CA GLY A 391 -25.62 5.67 3.90
C GLY A 391 -25.23 6.10 5.31
N HIS A 392 -24.00 5.86 5.77
CA HIS A 392 -23.46 6.34 7.04
C HIS A 392 -22.76 7.69 6.85
N GLU A 393 -22.93 8.57 7.82
CA GLU A 393 -22.22 9.85 7.90
C GLU A 393 -21.04 9.69 8.86
N ILE A 394 -19.81 9.64 8.30
CA ILE A 394 -18.59 9.39 9.06
C ILE A 394 -17.80 10.69 9.20
N PHE A 395 -17.41 11.00 10.44
CA PHE A 395 -16.57 12.14 10.75
C PHE A 395 -15.16 11.65 11.07
N VAL A 396 -14.18 12.10 10.28
CA VAL A 396 -12.76 11.88 10.53
C VAL A 396 -12.02 13.20 10.49
N THR A 397 -10.94 13.28 11.27
CA THR A 397 -9.99 14.39 11.21
C THR A 397 -8.64 13.86 10.76
N ALA A 398 -7.72 14.77 10.44
CA ALA A 398 -6.37 14.39 10.05
C ALA A 398 -5.34 15.17 10.86
N SER A 399 -4.25 14.47 11.20
CA SER A 399 -3.05 15.06 11.77
C SER A 399 -1.99 15.16 10.69
N ILE A 400 -1.38 16.35 10.54
CA ILE A 400 -0.45 16.65 9.43
C ILE A 400 0.89 17.15 10.00
N GLY A 401 1.98 16.55 9.54
CA GLY A 401 3.34 17.03 9.75
C GLY A 401 3.93 17.59 8.48
N ILE A 402 4.74 18.63 8.59
CA ILE A 402 5.32 19.35 7.45
C ILE A 402 6.83 19.42 7.63
N SER A 403 7.60 18.98 6.63
CA SER A 403 9.05 19.20 6.54
C SER A 403 9.41 20.04 5.33
N LEU A 404 10.44 20.88 5.44
CA LEU A 404 10.88 21.83 4.43
C LEU A 404 12.28 21.47 3.92
N TYR A 405 12.46 21.51 2.60
CA TYR A 405 13.79 21.50 1.99
C TYR A 405 14.28 22.94 1.75
N PRO A 406 15.56 23.25 2.03
CA PRO A 406 16.60 22.39 2.60
C PRO A 406 16.68 22.41 4.14
N GLU A 407 15.82 23.19 4.81
CA GLU A 407 15.90 23.51 6.25
C GLU A 407 15.87 22.28 7.16
N ASP A 408 15.02 21.31 6.83
CA ASP A 408 14.79 20.11 7.63
C ASP A 408 15.60 18.92 7.11
N GLY A 409 16.22 18.98 5.93
CA GLY A 409 17.08 17.90 5.45
C GLY A 409 17.39 17.98 3.96
N GLU A 410 18.51 17.35 3.57
CA GLU A 410 18.99 17.33 2.17
C GLU A 410 18.81 15.97 1.48
N ASP A 411 18.13 15.02 2.12
CA ASP A 411 17.85 13.68 1.58
C ASP A 411 16.39 13.27 1.83
N CYS A 412 15.88 12.40 0.97
CA CYS A 412 14.47 11.96 1.00
C CYS A 412 14.07 11.31 2.33
N ASN A 413 14.97 10.53 2.96
CA ASN A 413 14.65 9.81 4.19
C ASN A 413 14.56 10.78 5.37
N SER A 414 15.47 11.77 5.45
CA SER A 414 15.42 12.80 6.48
C SER A 414 14.14 13.62 6.40
N LEU A 415 13.77 14.12 5.20
CA LEU A 415 12.55 14.90 5.01
C LEU A 415 11.30 14.10 5.42
N LEU A 416 11.14 12.86 4.92
CA LEU A 416 10.04 12.00 5.30
C LEU A 416 9.98 11.71 6.81
N LYS A 417 11.13 11.42 7.43
CA LYS A 417 11.23 11.15 8.87
C LYS A 417 10.82 12.37 9.69
N TYR A 418 11.21 13.57 9.29
CA TYR A 418 10.88 14.78 10.04
C TYR A 418 9.44 15.21 9.83
N ALA A 419 8.87 15.01 8.64
CA ALA A 419 7.44 15.18 8.40
C ALA A 419 6.61 14.20 9.25
N ASP A 420 7.00 12.93 9.32
CA ASP A 420 6.38 11.93 10.19
C ASP A 420 6.48 12.31 11.69
N THR A 421 7.66 12.75 12.13
CA THR A 421 7.89 13.23 13.50
C THR A 421 6.97 14.42 13.84
N ALA A 422 6.82 15.37 12.92
CA ALA A 422 5.94 16.52 13.10
C ALA A 422 4.46 16.11 13.13
N MET A 423 4.08 15.12 12.34
CA MET A 423 2.72 14.56 12.32
C MET A 423 2.40 13.83 13.63
N TYR A 424 3.35 13.07 14.17
CA TYR A 424 3.17 12.42 15.47
C TYR A 424 2.96 13.45 16.60
N HIS A 425 3.72 14.55 16.57
CA HIS A 425 3.49 15.65 17.51
C HIS A 425 2.12 16.31 17.31
N ALA A 426 1.67 16.45 16.07
CA ALA A 426 0.31 16.93 15.78
C ALA A 426 -0.76 16.03 16.43
N LYS A 427 -0.56 14.71 16.44
CA LYS A 427 -1.47 13.77 17.15
C LYS A 427 -1.49 14.01 18.66
N ASN A 428 -0.34 14.23 19.29
CA ASN A 428 -0.25 14.42 20.74
C ASN A 428 -0.79 15.78 21.20
N CYS A 429 -0.72 16.82 20.38
CA CYS A 429 -1.31 18.14 20.68
C CYS A 429 -2.84 18.20 20.49
N GLY A 430 -3.56 17.10 20.70
CA GLY A 430 -5.02 17.05 20.62
C GLY A 430 -5.59 16.68 19.24
N LYS A 431 -4.77 16.12 18.34
CA LYS A 431 -5.16 15.69 16.97
C LYS A 431 -5.75 16.83 16.13
N ASN A 432 -6.22 16.55 14.90
CA ASN A 432 -6.85 17.54 14.03
C ASN A 432 -6.05 18.86 13.89
N ASN A 433 -4.75 18.77 13.67
CA ASN A 433 -3.89 19.94 13.51
C ASN A 433 -2.73 19.67 12.55
N ALA A 434 -2.06 20.75 12.15
CA ALA A 434 -0.90 20.70 11.27
C ALA A 434 0.29 21.33 12.01
N LYS A 435 1.46 20.69 11.95
CA LYS A 435 2.69 21.17 12.58
C LYS A 435 3.85 21.14 11.60
N LEU A 436 4.57 22.26 11.53
CA LEU A 436 5.89 22.30 10.93
C LEU A 436 6.86 21.57 11.84
N TYR A 437 7.77 20.83 11.23
CA TYR A 437 8.93 20.32 11.93
C TYR A 437 9.76 21.50 12.44
N SER A 438 10.21 21.40 13.67
CA SER A 438 11.23 22.27 14.24
C SER A 438 12.21 21.40 15.01
N SER A 439 13.48 21.80 15.05
CA SER A 439 14.51 21.08 15.82
C SER A 439 14.19 21.00 17.33
N SER A 440 13.37 21.93 17.86
CA SER A 440 12.82 21.87 19.22
C SER A 440 11.81 20.72 19.41
N LEU A 441 11.05 20.36 18.37
CA LEU A 441 10.03 19.30 18.40
C LEU A 441 10.63 17.91 18.64
N THR A 442 11.77 17.62 18.01
CA THR A 442 12.51 16.36 18.21
C THR A 442 13.04 16.25 19.64
N MET A 443 13.49 17.36 20.23
CA MET A 443 13.90 17.39 21.64
C MET A 443 12.72 17.15 22.57
N GLU A 444 11.54 17.70 22.25
CA GLU A 444 10.31 17.53 23.04
C GLU A 444 9.80 16.08 23.02
N ILE A 445 9.79 15.42 21.85
CA ILE A 445 9.43 14.00 21.72
C ILE A 445 10.43 13.11 22.46
N MET A 446 11.73 13.36 22.31
CA MET A 446 12.74 12.63 23.09
C MET A 446 12.64 12.92 24.59
N SER A 447 12.23 14.14 24.97
CA SER A 447 11.96 14.51 26.36
C SER A 447 10.77 13.73 26.92
N HIS A 448 9.69 13.58 26.16
CA HIS A 448 8.51 12.78 26.55
C HIS A 448 8.89 11.31 26.81
N VAL A 449 9.63 10.68 25.89
CA VAL A 449 10.06 9.28 26.06
C VAL A 449 10.99 9.12 27.27
N LYS A 450 11.94 10.06 27.46
CA LYS A 450 12.81 10.06 28.65
C LYS A 450 12.00 10.26 29.94
N MET A 451 10.99 11.13 29.90
CA MET A 451 10.14 11.41 31.05
C MET A 451 9.26 10.23 31.41
N GLU A 452 8.72 9.49 30.43
CA GLU A 452 7.95 8.27 30.68
C GLU A 452 8.81 7.22 31.39
N VAL A 453 10.02 6.98 30.87
CA VAL A 453 10.99 6.06 31.48
C VAL A 453 11.37 6.53 32.88
N GLY A 454 11.57 7.83 33.07
CA GLY A 454 11.83 8.45 34.36
C GLY A 454 10.69 8.22 35.35
N LEU A 455 9.44 8.46 34.94
CA LEU A 455 8.26 8.37 35.81
C LEU A 455 8.01 6.92 36.28
N ARG A 456 8.26 5.94 35.40
CA ARG A 456 8.18 4.52 35.79
C ARG A 456 9.23 4.15 36.86
N LYS A 457 10.43 4.72 36.79
CA LYS A 457 11.48 4.55 37.81
C LYS A 457 11.17 5.33 39.09
N ALA A 458 10.52 6.48 38.97
CA ALA A 458 10.24 7.37 40.10
C ALA A 458 9.44 6.69 41.21
N LEU A 459 8.47 5.84 40.84
CA LEU A 459 7.67 5.06 41.79
C LEU A 459 8.50 4.01 42.54
N GLN A 460 9.53 3.43 41.90
CA GLN A 460 10.41 2.43 42.49
C GLN A 460 11.52 3.04 43.35
N ASN A 461 11.95 4.25 43.00
CA ASN A 461 13.10 4.92 43.60
C ASN A 461 12.74 5.94 44.70
N ASN A 462 11.47 6.02 45.13
CA ASN A 462 10.98 7.03 46.07
C ASN A 462 11.25 8.48 45.64
N GLU A 463 11.11 8.77 44.35
CA GLU A 463 11.31 10.11 43.78
C GLU A 463 10.03 10.97 43.82
N LEU A 464 8.88 10.33 44.07
CA LEU A 464 7.59 10.98 44.30
C LEU A 464 7.43 11.32 45.79
N TYR A 465 6.89 12.50 46.08
CA TYR A 465 6.59 12.95 47.44
C TYR A 465 5.31 13.79 47.46
N LEU A 466 4.67 13.89 48.63
CA LEU A 466 3.46 14.69 48.82
C LEU A 466 3.79 16.00 49.53
N LEU A 467 3.21 17.08 49.02
CA LEU A 467 3.01 18.32 49.76
C LEU A 467 1.55 18.41 50.15
N TYR A 468 1.26 19.14 51.22
CA TYR A 468 -0.08 19.27 51.77
C TYR A 468 -0.45 20.73 51.84
N GLN A 469 -1.65 21.08 51.37
CA GLN A 469 -2.17 22.44 51.42
C GLN A 469 -3.37 22.52 52.36
N PRO A 470 -3.38 23.46 53.32
CA PRO A 470 -4.48 23.57 54.29
C PRO A 470 -5.74 24.18 53.65
N GLN A 471 -6.89 23.64 54.04
CA GLN A 471 -8.22 24.18 53.76
C GLN A 471 -8.81 24.68 55.07
N ILE A 472 -9.28 25.93 55.07
CA ILE A 472 -9.90 26.54 56.25
C ILE A 472 -11.40 26.64 56.10
N ASP A 473 -12.09 26.55 57.22
CA ASP A 473 -13.46 27.02 57.37
C ASP A 473 -13.44 28.56 57.43
N VAL A 474 -14.14 29.22 56.51
CA VAL A 474 -14.10 30.69 56.37
C VAL A 474 -14.61 31.38 57.66
N PRO A 475 -15.75 30.99 58.25
CA PRO A 475 -16.27 31.65 59.45
C PRO A 475 -15.39 31.50 60.69
N SER A 476 -14.84 30.30 60.94
CA SER A 476 -14.04 30.04 62.14
C SER A 476 -12.53 30.26 61.95
N THR A 477 -12.08 30.42 60.70
CA THR A 477 -10.67 30.47 60.29
C THR A 477 -9.84 29.26 60.75
N GLN A 478 -10.51 28.15 61.06
CA GLN A 478 -9.87 26.91 61.51
C GLN A 478 -9.53 26.01 60.32
N ILE A 479 -8.41 25.30 60.42
CA ILE A 479 -8.09 24.25 59.44
C ILE A 479 -9.05 23.08 59.66
N VAL A 480 -9.79 22.73 58.61
CA VAL A 480 -10.78 21.63 58.61
C VAL A 480 -10.39 20.49 57.66
N GLY A 481 -9.58 20.81 56.65
CA GLY A 481 -9.11 19.86 55.67
C GLY A 481 -7.70 20.17 55.20
N VAL A 482 -7.12 19.23 54.47
CA VAL A 482 -5.83 19.34 53.82
C VAL A 482 -5.87 18.59 52.49
N GLU A 483 -5.36 19.20 51.43
CA GLU A 483 -5.26 18.59 50.12
C GLU A 483 -3.85 18.02 49.90
N ALA A 484 -3.76 16.77 49.46
CA ALA A 484 -2.51 16.09 49.14
C ALA A 484 -2.12 16.30 47.67
N LEU A 485 -1.01 17.00 47.47
CA LEU A 485 -0.51 17.41 46.17
C LEU A 485 0.79 16.67 45.85
N VAL A 486 0.74 15.80 44.84
CA VAL A 486 1.90 15.02 44.39
C VAL A 486 2.95 15.89 43.73
N ARG A 487 4.22 15.61 44.02
CA ARG A 487 5.40 16.26 43.44
C ARG A 487 6.43 15.22 43.04
N TRP A 488 7.19 15.52 41.99
CA TRP A 488 8.23 14.63 41.51
C TRP A 488 9.59 15.32 41.53
N ARG A 489 10.55 14.70 42.22
CA ARG A 489 11.95 15.12 42.24
C ARG A 489 12.79 14.21 41.35
N HIS A 490 13.03 14.65 40.12
CA HIS A 490 13.88 13.95 39.17
C HIS A 490 15.37 14.14 39.50
N PRO A 491 16.21 13.08 39.48
CA PRO A 491 17.63 13.15 39.83
C PRO A 491 18.43 14.18 39.01
N GLU A 492 18.15 14.27 37.70
CA GLU A 492 18.89 15.15 36.79
C GLU A 492 18.22 16.50 36.53
N ARG A 493 16.88 16.58 36.62
CA ARG A 493 16.08 17.75 36.20
C ARG A 493 15.55 18.56 37.38
N GLY A 494 15.74 18.10 38.61
CA GLY A 494 15.19 18.75 39.79
C GLY A 494 13.69 18.49 39.94
N ILE A 495 12.93 19.48 40.38
CA ILE A 495 11.49 19.34 40.65
C ILE A 495 10.72 19.51 39.33
N ILE A 496 9.96 18.48 38.95
CA ILE A 496 9.10 18.49 37.75
C ILE A 496 7.68 18.89 38.15
N SER A 497 7.07 19.77 37.36
CA SER A 497 5.71 20.26 37.62
C SER A 497 4.66 19.17 37.41
N PRO A 498 3.62 19.07 38.27
CA PRO A 498 2.48 18.19 38.03
C PRO A 498 1.82 18.40 36.67
N THR A 499 1.77 19.63 36.18
CA THR A 499 1.21 19.96 34.86
C THR A 499 1.99 19.33 33.70
N GLU A 500 3.25 18.92 33.92
CA GLU A 500 4.10 18.29 32.91
C GLU A 500 3.97 16.75 32.96
N PHE A 501 4.00 16.15 34.15
CA PHE A 501 4.04 14.68 34.26
C PHE A 501 2.68 14.00 34.45
N ILE A 502 1.65 14.69 34.97
CA ILE A 502 0.32 14.08 35.16
C ILE A 502 -0.34 13.73 33.82
N PRO A 503 -0.37 14.62 32.80
CA PRO A 503 -0.91 14.25 31.49
C PRO A 503 -0.21 13.04 30.88
N LEU A 504 1.13 12.99 31.00
CA LEU A 504 1.93 11.86 30.55
C LEU A 504 1.59 10.56 31.32
N ALA A 505 1.37 10.66 32.64
CA ALA A 505 0.96 9.54 33.46
C ALA A 505 -0.42 9.00 33.06
N GLU A 506 -1.35 9.89 32.71
CA GLU A 506 -2.68 9.52 32.24
C GLU A 506 -2.61 8.82 30.88
N GLU A 507 -1.90 9.39 29.90
CA GLU A 507 -1.74 8.80 28.57
C GLU A 507 -1.15 7.38 28.65
N THR A 508 -0.06 7.23 29.40
CA THR A 508 0.67 5.95 29.55
C THR A 508 0.01 4.97 30.52
N GLY A 509 -0.99 5.42 31.30
CA GLY A 509 -1.65 4.61 32.33
C GLY A 509 -0.86 4.47 33.64
N LEU A 510 0.31 5.10 33.75
CA LEU A 510 1.09 5.17 35.00
C LEU A 510 0.36 5.94 36.12
N ILE A 511 -0.67 6.73 35.80
CA ILE A 511 -1.46 7.45 36.79
C ILE A 511 -2.17 6.53 37.79
N VAL A 512 -2.52 5.31 37.39
CA VAL A 512 -3.19 4.34 38.28
C VAL A 512 -2.29 3.90 39.43
N PRO A 513 -1.08 3.34 39.19
CA PRO A 513 -0.18 2.96 40.28
C PRO A 513 0.36 4.17 41.07
N ILE A 514 0.55 5.33 40.43
CA ILE A 514 0.92 6.57 41.15
C ILE A 514 -0.20 6.96 42.11
N GLY A 515 -1.45 6.97 41.64
CA GLY A 515 -2.58 7.36 42.46
C GLY A 515 -2.87 6.41 43.61
N GLU A 516 -2.66 5.10 43.45
CA GLU A 516 -2.68 4.16 44.58
C GLU A 516 -1.65 4.56 45.66
N TRP A 517 -0.41 4.85 45.23
CA TRP A 517 0.65 5.28 46.14
C TRP A 517 0.30 6.62 46.83
N VAL A 518 -0.26 7.58 46.10
CA VAL A 518 -0.73 8.87 46.65
C VAL A 518 -1.82 8.64 47.70
N LEU A 519 -2.86 7.86 47.38
CA LEU A 519 -3.95 7.55 48.31
C LEU A 519 -3.44 6.91 49.60
N ARG A 520 -2.57 5.91 49.48
CA ARG A 520 -1.99 5.20 50.62
C ARG A 520 -1.14 6.12 51.49
N THR A 521 -0.30 6.94 50.88
CA THR A 521 0.60 7.86 51.60
C THR A 521 -0.20 8.98 52.28
N ALA A 522 -1.19 9.55 51.60
CA ALA A 522 -2.08 10.58 52.14
C ALA A 522 -2.91 10.05 53.32
N CYS A 523 -3.52 8.87 53.19
CA CYS A 523 -4.32 8.27 54.27
C CYS A 523 -3.46 7.95 55.52
N ASN A 524 -2.24 7.44 55.32
CA ASN A 524 -1.30 7.20 56.41
C ASN A 524 -0.93 8.49 57.14
N GLN A 525 -0.67 9.57 56.39
CA GLN A 525 -0.35 10.87 56.98
C GLN A 525 -1.54 11.45 57.76
N ALA A 526 -2.75 11.36 57.21
CA ALA A 526 -3.97 11.79 57.88
C ALA A 526 -4.17 11.04 59.21
N LYS A 527 -3.92 9.72 59.21
CA LYS A 527 -3.98 8.91 60.43
C LYS A 527 -2.92 9.31 61.46
N ALA A 528 -1.69 9.61 61.02
CA ALA A 528 -0.63 10.10 61.90
C ALA A 528 -1.05 11.42 62.59
N TRP A 529 -1.61 12.38 61.84
CA TRP A 529 -2.13 13.61 62.42
C TRP A 529 -3.28 13.39 63.41
N GLN A 530 -4.16 12.42 63.12
CA GLN A 530 -5.23 12.04 64.06
C GLN A 530 -4.67 11.49 65.38
N ASN A 531 -3.62 10.67 65.31
CA ASN A 531 -3.00 10.06 66.49
C ASN A 531 -2.20 11.08 67.33
N ASP A 532 -1.46 11.98 66.69
CA ASP A 532 -0.58 12.94 67.37
C ASP A 532 -1.34 14.14 67.96
N GLY A 533 -2.34 14.65 67.23
CA GLY A 533 -3.06 15.89 67.59
C GLY A 533 -4.48 15.69 68.11
N GLY A 534 -5.01 14.46 68.07
CA GLY A 534 -6.39 14.14 68.49
C GLY A 534 -7.50 14.79 67.65
N ARG A 535 -7.16 15.47 66.54
CA ARG A 535 -8.10 16.20 65.69
C ARG A 535 -8.30 15.44 64.38
N ALA A 536 -9.55 15.15 64.06
CA ALA A 536 -9.93 14.55 62.79
C ALA A 536 -9.94 15.64 61.71
N ILE A 537 -9.02 15.55 60.76
CA ILE A 537 -8.88 16.48 59.63
C ILE A 537 -9.20 15.71 58.36
N ARG A 538 -9.94 16.34 57.45
CA ARG A 538 -10.27 15.72 56.17
C ARG A 538 -9.06 15.75 55.24
N MET A 539 -8.76 14.63 54.60
CA MET A 539 -7.70 14.49 53.61
C MET A 539 -8.30 14.44 52.21
N ALA A 540 -8.06 15.46 51.41
CA ALA A 540 -8.49 15.53 50.02
C ALA A 540 -7.40 15.00 49.08
N VAL A 541 -7.79 14.16 48.13
CA VAL A 541 -6.92 13.55 47.12
C VAL A 541 -7.58 13.64 45.75
N ASN A 542 -6.87 14.25 44.80
CA ASN A 542 -7.28 14.32 43.40
C ASN A 542 -7.34 12.94 42.75
N LEU A 543 -8.40 12.68 41.98
CA LEU A 543 -8.59 11.45 41.22
C LEU A 543 -8.72 11.74 39.72
N SER A 544 -7.80 11.19 38.92
CA SER A 544 -7.85 11.36 37.46
C SER A 544 -9.04 10.63 36.83
N ALA A 545 -9.46 11.08 35.64
CA ALA A 545 -10.52 10.43 34.87
C ALA A 545 -10.21 8.95 34.55
N LYS A 546 -8.94 8.64 34.29
CA LYS A 546 -8.51 7.28 33.95
C LYS A 546 -8.54 6.35 35.17
N GLN A 547 -8.17 6.86 36.35
CA GLN A 547 -8.33 6.10 37.59
C GLN A 547 -9.80 5.91 37.97
N PHE A 548 -10.64 6.92 37.76
CA PHE A 548 -12.06 6.84 38.06
C PHE A 548 -12.79 5.73 37.26
N LYS A 549 -12.32 5.50 36.03
CA LYS A 549 -12.82 4.43 35.15
C LYS A 549 -12.17 3.06 35.38
N ASP A 550 -11.17 2.97 36.25
CA ASP A 550 -10.51 1.71 36.54
C ASP A 550 -11.44 0.79 37.35
N GLU A 551 -11.63 -0.44 36.87
CA GLU A 551 -12.53 -1.41 37.50
C GLU A 551 -12.09 -1.79 38.93
N ASN A 552 -10.80 -1.62 39.26
CA ASN A 552 -10.24 -1.97 40.56
C ASN A 552 -10.22 -0.80 41.56
N LEU A 553 -10.64 0.41 41.17
CA LEU A 553 -10.61 1.60 42.05
C LEU A 553 -11.25 1.32 43.42
N MET A 554 -12.40 0.66 43.41
CA MET A 554 -13.14 0.29 44.62
C MET A 554 -12.32 -0.58 45.57
N GLN A 555 -11.63 -1.58 45.02
CA GLN A 555 -10.79 -2.49 45.80
C GLN A 555 -9.56 -1.76 46.35
N ILE A 556 -8.98 -0.85 45.55
CA ILE A 556 -7.84 -0.02 45.97
C ILE A 556 -8.25 0.85 47.16
N VAL A 557 -9.34 1.61 47.06
CA VAL A 557 -9.81 2.48 48.15
C VAL A 557 -10.12 1.69 49.41
N LEU A 558 -10.82 0.55 49.30
CA LEU A 558 -11.11 -0.32 50.44
C LEU A 558 -9.84 -0.87 51.10
N SER A 559 -8.88 -1.33 50.30
CA SER A 559 -7.61 -1.85 50.82
C SER A 559 -6.81 -0.77 51.54
N VAL A 560 -6.72 0.44 50.97
CA VAL A 560 -6.01 1.57 51.58
C VAL A 560 -6.65 1.98 52.90
N LEU A 561 -7.98 2.10 52.97
CA LEU A 561 -8.67 2.44 54.20
C LEU A 561 -8.51 1.35 55.28
N ALA A 562 -8.55 0.08 54.88
CA ALA A 562 -8.33 -1.06 55.78
C ALA A 562 -6.88 -1.07 56.33
N ASP A 563 -5.89 -0.84 55.46
CA ASP A 563 -4.47 -0.87 55.83
C ASP A 563 -4.06 0.33 56.70
N THR A 564 -4.61 1.52 56.42
CA THR A 564 -4.29 2.76 57.16
C THR A 564 -5.13 2.93 58.43
N GLY A 565 -6.32 2.32 58.48
CA GLY A 565 -7.28 2.50 59.57
C GLY A 565 -7.88 3.90 59.67
N LEU A 566 -7.84 4.68 58.58
CA LEU A 566 -8.50 5.98 58.48
C LEU A 566 -10.02 5.76 58.35
N ASP A 567 -10.81 6.58 59.06
CA ASP A 567 -12.26 6.59 58.86
C ASP A 567 -12.57 7.08 57.45
N ALA A 568 -13.35 6.31 56.68
CA ALA A 568 -13.70 6.64 55.30
C ALA A 568 -14.26 8.07 55.15
N ARG A 569 -14.98 8.56 56.17
CA ARG A 569 -15.59 9.91 56.17
C ARG A 569 -14.57 11.05 56.17
N LEU A 570 -13.31 10.76 56.51
CA LEU A 570 -12.20 11.71 56.51
C LEU A 570 -11.42 11.69 55.19
N LEU A 571 -11.66 10.74 54.30
CA LEU A 571 -11.09 10.74 52.95
C LEU A 571 -12.04 11.46 52.00
N GLU A 572 -11.54 12.48 51.33
CA GLU A 572 -12.20 13.20 50.24
C GLU A 572 -11.52 12.88 48.92
N LEU A 573 -12.31 12.46 47.93
CA LEU A 573 -11.84 12.25 46.56
C LEU A 573 -12.39 13.36 45.67
N GLU A 574 -11.48 14.08 45.02
CA GLU A 574 -11.79 15.21 44.16
C GLU A 574 -11.85 14.75 42.70
N LEU A 575 -12.92 15.12 42.01
CA LEU A 575 -13.18 14.75 40.63
C LEU A 575 -13.42 16.01 39.80
N THR A 576 -12.71 16.16 38.69
CA THR A 576 -12.95 17.29 37.79
C THR A 576 -14.34 17.23 37.16
N GLU A 577 -14.90 18.40 36.85
CA GLU A 577 -16.20 18.54 36.18
C GLU A 577 -16.30 17.67 34.91
N GLY A 578 -15.25 17.65 34.08
CA GLY A 578 -15.19 16.87 32.85
C GLY A 578 -15.28 15.36 33.09
N THR A 579 -14.67 14.85 34.16
CA THR A 579 -14.70 13.43 34.53
C THR A 579 -16.12 12.97 34.84
N LEU A 580 -16.93 13.83 35.48
CA LEU A 580 -18.30 13.49 35.86
C LEU A 580 -19.26 13.48 34.66
N MET A 581 -19.01 14.34 33.67
CA MET A 581 -19.86 14.45 32.48
C MET A 581 -19.56 13.36 31.43
N ASP A 582 -18.41 12.70 31.53
CA ASP A 582 -18.01 11.60 30.66
C ASP A 582 -18.72 10.29 31.09
N ASP A 583 -19.48 9.69 30.18
CA ASP A 583 -20.34 8.51 30.41
C ASP A 583 -21.15 8.54 31.74
N ALA A 584 -22.08 9.49 31.83
CA ALA A 584 -22.86 9.77 33.05
C ALA A 584 -23.55 8.54 33.70
N ARG A 585 -23.89 7.49 32.93
CA ARG A 585 -24.52 6.27 33.49
C ARG A 585 -23.51 5.38 34.21
N ALA A 586 -22.35 5.13 33.62
CA ALA A 586 -21.29 4.36 34.27
C ALA A 586 -20.76 5.10 35.51
N THR A 587 -20.57 6.42 35.37
CA THR A 587 -20.11 7.30 36.46
C THR A 587 -21.02 7.25 37.68
N MET A 588 -22.34 7.23 37.50
CA MET A 588 -23.29 7.08 38.62
C MET A 588 -23.07 5.81 39.43
N VAL A 589 -22.80 4.68 38.78
CA VAL A 589 -22.59 3.39 39.48
C VAL A 589 -21.34 3.48 40.37
N THR A 590 -20.23 4.00 39.83
CA THR A 590 -18.98 4.16 40.58
C THR A 590 -19.14 5.14 41.75
N LEU A 591 -19.84 6.26 41.55
CA LEU A 591 -20.12 7.23 42.63
C LEU A 591 -20.96 6.60 43.75
N GLU A 592 -22.00 5.83 43.41
CA GLU A 592 -22.83 5.12 44.40
C GLU A 592 -22.02 4.10 45.20
N GLN A 593 -21.11 3.39 44.52
CA GLN A 593 -20.22 2.42 45.14
C GLN A 593 -19.23 3.10 46.10
N LEU A 594 -18.54 4.16 45.68
CA LEU A 594 -17.63 4.94 46.54
C LEU A 594 -18.38 5.52 47.74
N ARG A 595 -19.58 6.07 47.52
CA ARG A 595 -20.45 6.55 48.61
C ARG A 595 -20.82 5.41 49.57
N GLY A 596 -21.02 4.20 49.08
CA GLY A 596 -21.27 3.00 49.88
C GLY A 596 -20.12 2.66 50.85
N ILE A 597 -18.88 3.02 50.50
CA ILE A 597 -17.72 2.93 51.42
C ILE A 597 -17.80 4.01 52.51
N GLY A 598 -18.39 5.16 52.19
CA GLY A 598 -18.53 6.30 53.10
C GLY A 598 -17.50 7.41 52.87
N VAL A 599 -16.77 7.37 51.75
CA VAL A 599 -15.84 8.45 51.36
C VAL A 599 -16.60 9.73 51.00
N TYR A 600 -15.95 10.87 51.22
CA TYR A 600 -16.45 12.18 50.81
C TYR A 600 -16.09 12.41 49.33
N LEU A 601 -17.03 12.95 48.55
CA LEU A 601 -16.86 13.19 47.12
C LEU A 601 -17.10 14.66 46.83
N SER A 602 -16.20 15.28 46.07
CA SER A 602 -16.27 16.68 45.67
C SER A 602 -15.95 16.88 44.19
N ILE A 603 -16.46 17.98 43.66
CA ILE A 603 -16.23 18.41 42.28
C ILE A 603 -15.14 19.46 42.28
N ASP A 604 -14.12 19.26 41.45
CA ASP A 604 -13.00 20.15 41.27
C ASP A 604 -13.06 20.95 39.95
N ASP A 605 -12.32 22.06 39.90
CA ASP A 605 -12.23 22.99 38.76
C ASP A 605 -13.59 23.48 38.21
N PHE A 606 -14.59 23.68 39.07
CA PHE A 606 -15.96 23.95 38.63
C PHE A 606 -16.09 25.31 37.92
N GLY A 607 -16.73 25.31 36.74
CA GLY A 607 -17.02 26.51 35.95
C GLY A 607 -16.11 26.68 34.73
N THR A 608 -15.11 25.81 34.56
CA THR A 608 -14.22 25.79 33.39
C THR A 608 -14.81 24.98 32.22
N GLY A 609 -15.90 24.22 32.45
CA GLY A 609 -16.56 23.34 31.47
C GLY A 609 -18.05 23.65 31.20
N TYR A 610 -18.69 22.80 30.38
CA TYR A 610 -20.12 22.88 30.06
C TYR A 610 -20.96 22.03 31.03
N SER A 611 -21.24 22.57 32.21
CA SER A 611 -22.06 21.86 33.21
C SER A 611 -23.52 21.74 32.78
N SER A 612 -24.04 20.51 32.76
CA SER A 612 -25.49 20.27 32.76
C SER A 612 -25.99 20.19 34.20
N MET A 613 -26.68 21.23 34.64
CA MET A 613 -27.29 21.37 35.97
C MET A 613 -28.14 20.15 36.38
N ASN A 614 -28.71 19.45 35.40
CA ASN A 614 -29.54 18.27 35.61
C ASN A 614 -28.72 17.07 36.12
N TYR A 615 -27.44 16.96 35.76
CA TYR A 615 -26.57 15.89 36.22
C TYR A 615 -25.96 16.19 37.60
N LEU A 616 -25.60 17.45 37.88
CA LEU A 616 -25.15 17.87 39.22
C LEU A 616 -26.14 17.49 40.32
N LYS A 617 -27.43 17.68 40.05
CA LYS A 617 -28.51 17.26 40.97
C LYS A 617 -28.55 15.74 41.22
N ARG A 618 -28.06 14.93 40.29
CA ARG A 618 -28.13 13.45 40.36
C ARG A 618 -26.89 12.83 41.00
N PHE A 619 -25.73 13.49 40.92
CA PHE A 619 -24.46 12.92 41.38
C PHE A 619 -24.32 12.87 42.91
N ASP A 620 -25.17 13.56 43.67
CA ASP A 620 -25.18 13.54 45.15
C ASP A 620 -23.78 13.75 45.78
N VAL A 621 -22.97 14.60 45.13
CA VAL A 621 -21.68 15.07 45.63
C VAL A 621 -21.90 16.05 46.78
N ARG A 622 -20.94 16.13 47.70
CA ARG A 622 -21.10 16.90 48.94
C ARG A 622 -20.38 18.24 48.95
N ALA A 623 -19.38 18.43 48.08
CA ALA A 623 -18.71 19.71 47.94
C ALA A 623 -18.41 20.06 46.48
N LEU A 624 -18.25 21.35 46.23
CA LEU A 624 -17.92 21.95 44.96
C LEU A 624 -16.79 22.95 45.19
N LYS A 625 -15.68 22.78 44.49
CA LYS A 625 -14.53 23.67 44.51
C LYS A 625 -14.60 24.63 43.33
N ILE A 626 -14.57 25.93 43.62
CA ILE A 626 -14.59 27.00 42.61
C ILE A 626 -13.16 27.18 42.10
N ASP A 627 -12.99 27.06 40.78
CA ASP A 627 -11.68 27.24 40.15
C ASP A 627 -11.08 28.63 40.44
N LYS A 628 -9.77 28.65 40.64
CA LYS A 628 -8.99 29.85 40.95
C LYS A 628 -9.16 30.99 39.94
N SER A 629 -9.49 30.72 38.68
CA SER A 629 -9.65 31.76 37.66
C SER A 629 -10.78 32.74 37.98
N PHE A 630 -11.83 32.27 38.67
CA PHE A 630 -12.92 33.12 39.14
C PHE A 630 -12.58 33.89 40.41
N ILE A 631 -11.65 33.38 41.22
CA ILE A 631 -11.22 34.01 42.47
C ILE A 631 -10.12 35.06 42.24
N ALA A 632 -9.21 34.81 41.30
CA ALA A 632 -8.04 35.66 41.03
C ALA A 632 -8.40 37.11 40.68
N GLY A 633 -9.56 37.35 40.06
CA GLY A 633 -10.05 38.69 39.69
C GLY A 633 -10.76 39.46 40.83
N LEU A 634 -11.04 38.81 41.97
CA LEU A 634 -11.79 39.44 43.06
C LEU A 634 -10.89 40.37 43.89
N PRO A 635 -11.41 41.52 44.37
CA PRO A 635 -12.78 42.03 44.21
C PRO A 635 -13.03 42.93 42.98
N GLN A 636 -11.99 43.27 42.21
CA GLN A 636 -12.06 44.34 41.20
C GLN A 636 -12.87 43.94 39.94
N ASP A 637 -12.84 42.67 39.59
CA ASP A 637 -13.57 42.14 38.44
C ASP A 637 -15.03 41.83 38.80
N THR A 638 -15.94 42.69 38.33
CA THR A 638 -17.36 42.56 38.60
C THR A 638 -18.02 41.34 37.95
N GLU A 639 -17.46 40.83 36.84
CA GLU A 639 -17.99 39.65 36.17
C GLU A 639 -17.66 38.39 36.98
N ASN A 640 -16.39 38.24 37.36
CA ASN A 640 -15.93 37.17 38.24
C ASN A 640 -16.64 37.20 39.62
N ALA A 641 -16.88 38.39 40.17
CA ALA A 641 -17.65 38.57 41.40
C ALA A 641 -19.10 38.08 41.27
N ALA A 642 -19.76 38.37 40.15
CA ALA A 642 -21.13 37.93 39.89
C ALA A 642 -21.20 36.41 39.69
N ILE A 643 -20.26 35.84 38.93
CA ILE A 643 -20.17 34.39 38.68
C ILE A 643 -19.92 33.63 39.99
N THR A 644 -18.92 34.05 40.77
CA THR A 644 -18.58 33.43 42.07
C THR A 644 -19.79 33.42 43.00
N ARG A 645 -20.50 34.55 43.12
CA ARG A 645 -21.72 34.65 43.94
C ARG A 645 -22.83 33.72 43.44
N ALA A 646 -23.01 33.61 42.13
CA ALA A 646 -24.01 32.72 41.53
C ALA A 646 -23.67 31.24 41.79
N ILE A 647 -22.40 30.85 41.67
CA ILE A 647 -21.93 29.48 41.96
C ILE A 647 -22.19 29.13 43.43
N ILE A 648 -21.83 30.02 44.36
CA ILE A 648 -22.08 29.80 45.80
C ILE A 648 -23.57 29.57 46.07
N ALA A 649 -24.43 30.48 45.59
CA ALA A 649 -25.86 30.39 45.80
C ALA A 649 -26.48 29.11 45.20
N MET A 650 -26.00 28.70 44.03
CA MET A 650 -26.43 27.46 43.35
C MET A 650 -26.03 26.22 44.15
N ALA A 651 -24.76 26.14 44.58
CA ALA A 651 -24.24 25.01 45.34
C ALA A 651 -25.00 24.83 46.67
N HIS A 652 -25.26 25.93 47.39
CA HIS A 652 -26.09 25.90 48.60
C HIS A 652 -27.53 25.46 48.31
N GLY A 653 -28.11 25.88 47.18
CA GLY A 653 -29.41 25.41 46.71
C GLY A 653 -29.47 23.89 46.45
N LEU A 654 -28.32 23.29 46.10
CA LEU A 654 -28.14 21.85 45.94
C LEU A 654 -27.63 21.16 47.21
N LYS A 655 -27.49 21.89 48.33
CA LYS A 655 -26.97 21.41 49.62
C LYS A 655 -25.51 20.93 49.58
N MET A 656 -24.71 21.52 48.70
CA MET A 656 -23.28 21.27 48.60
C MET A 656 -22.49 22.31 49.40
N VAL A 657 -21.39 21.89 50.01
CA VAL A 657 -20.39 22.77 50.63
C VAL A 657 -19.54 23.40 49.54
N VAL A 658 -19.21 24.68 49.67
CA VAL A 658 -18.42 25.41 48.67
C VAL A 658 -17.00 25.66 49.17
N VAL A 659 -16.02 25.33 48.34
CA VAL A 659 -14.61 25.64 48.59
C VAL A 659 -14.12 26.62 47.54
N ALA A 660 -13.61 27.78 47.95
CA ALA A 660 -12.99 28.73 47.02
C ALA A 660 -11.49 28.47 46.93
N GLU A 661 -10.97 28.24 45.71
CA GLU A 661 -9.55 28.00 45.49
C GLU A 661 -8.79 29.25 45.04
N GLY A 662 -7.48 29.26 45.27
CA GLY A 662 -6.63 30.36 44.80
C GLY A 662 -6.82 31.66 45.57
N VAL A 663 -7.19 31.60 46.85
CA VAL A 663 -7.25 32.79 47.72
C VAL A 663 -5.84 33.29 48.03
N GLU A 664 -5.48 34.44 47.49
CA GLU A 664 -4.15 35.06 47.58
C GLU A 664 -4.12 36.34 48.43
N THR A 665 -5.26 36.97 48.67
CA THR A 665 -5.37 38.20 49.48
C THR A 665 -6.41 38.12 50.60
N ASP A 666 -6.28 39.00 51.59
CA ASP A 666 -7.28 39.20 52.65
C ASP A 666 -8.59 39.77 52.11
N GLU A 667 -8.51 40.68 51.14
CA GLU A 667 -9.66 41.26 50.44
C GLU A 667 -10.53 40.17 49.78
N GLN A 668 -9.91 39.19 49.13
CA GLN A 668 -10.61 38.05 48.53
C GLN A 668 -11.33 37.20 49.59
N LEU A 669 -10.65 36.92 50.71
CA LEU A 669 -11.24 36.13 51.80
C LEU A 669 -12.45 36.85 52.43
N LEU A 670 -12.36 38.16 52.66
CA LEU A 670 -13.46 38.97 53.20
C LEU A 670 -14.67 38.97 52.26
N MET A 671 -14.45 39.07 50.95
CA MET A 671 -15.53 39.03 49.97
C MET A 671 -16.20 37.64 49.93
N LEU A 672 -15.42 36.58 50.04
CA LEU A 672 -15.93 35.21 50.12
C LEU A 672 -16.75 34.97 51.38
N GLU A 673 -16.33 35.54 52.52
CA GLU A 673 -17.12 35.54 53.76
C GLU A 673 -18.47 36.28 53.57
N GLU A 674 -18.47 37.45 52.92
CA GLU A 674 -19.70 38.19 52.62
C GLU A 674 -20.65 37.40 51.71
N TYR A 675 -20.10 36.63 50.77
CA TYR A 675 -20.88 35.76 49.89
C TYR A 675 -21.36 34.48 50.57
N GLY A 676 -20.92 34.21 51.80
CA GLY A 676 -21.27 33.01 52.56
C GLY A 676 -20.52 31.76 52.10
N CYS A 677 -19.33 31.89 51.50
CA CYS A 677 -18.51 30.73 51.16
C CYS A 677 -18.15 29.93 52.42
N ASP A 678 -18.23 28.60 52.35
CA ASP A 678 -18.02 27.74 53.52
C ASP A 678 -16.54 27.53 53.83
N MET A 679 -15.74 27.25 52.79
CA MET A 679 -14.32 26.93 52.91
C MET A 679 -13.47 27.70 51.91
N ALA A 680 -12.20 27.89 52.25
CA ALA A 680 -11.22 28.54 51.39
C ALA A 680 -9.87 27.83 51.40
N GLN A 681 -9.21 27.87 50.25
CA GLN A 681 -7.86 27.36 50.02
C GLN A 681 -7.07 28.34 49.15
N GLY A 682 -5.80 28.56 49.48
CA GLY A 682 -4.93 29.42 48.67
C GLY A 682 -3.64 29.82 49.38
N TYR A 683 -2.78 30.55 48.67
CA TYR A 683 -1.45 30.91 49.16
C TYR A 683 -1.47 31.90 50.32
N PHE A 684 -2.54 32.69 50.44
CA PHE A 684 -2.75 33.55 51.61
C PHE A 684 -2.87 32.74 52.91
N LEU A 685 -3.48 31.56 52.82
CA LEU A 685 -3.78 30.69 53.95
C LEU A 685 -2.63 29.72 54.27
N GLY A 686 -1.96 29.25 53.23
CA GLY A 686 -0.80 28.38 53.34
C GLY A 686 -0.37 27.86 51.98
N HIS A 687 0.94 27.89 51.74
CA HIS A 687 1.52 27.27 50.56
C HIS A 687 1.55 25.74 50.74
N PRO A 688 1.46 24.95 49.64
CA PRO A 688 1.70 23.52 49.68
C PRO A 688 3.03 23.21 50.37
N SER A 689 2.98 22.51 51.50
CA SER A 689 4.12 22.34 52.40
C SER A 689 4.30 20.88 52.84
N PRO A 690 5.52 20.46 53.25
CA PRO A 690 5.73 19.15 53.84
C PRO A 690 4.86 18.93 55.09
N HIS A 691 4.64 17.66 55.44
CA HIS A 691 3.76 17.30 56.56
C HIS A 691 4.17 17.96 57.89
N ASP A 692 5.46 18.09 58.17
CA ASP A 692 5.98 18.72 59.40
C ASP A 692 5.48 20.17 59.59
N THR A 693 5.44 20.95 58.51
CA THR A 693 4.96 22.33 58.54
C THR A 693 3.48 22.38 58.87
N ILE A 694 2.69 21.49 58.26
CA ILE A 694 1.25 21.40 58.53
C ILE A 694 1.00 20.94 59.97
N THR A 695 1.74 19.96 60.47
CA THR A 695 1.69 19.54 61.88
C THR A 695 1.88 20.73 62.83
N ALA A 696 2.87 21.60 62.54
CA ALA A 696 3.10 22.80 63.34
C ALA A 696 1.95 23.82 63.26
N MET A 697 1.35 24.00 62.08
CA MET A 697 0.18 24.87 61.90
C MET A 697 -1.03 24.37 62.71
N LEU A 698 -1.29 23.06 62.65
CA LEU A 698 -2.36 22.41 63.41
C LEU A 698 -2.15 22.52 64.93
N ALA A 699 -0.92 22.29 65.40
CA ALA A 699 -0.57 22.43 66.81
C ALA A 699 -0.75 23.88 67.32
N ARG A 700 -0.41 24.89 66.50
CA ARG A 700 -0.58 26.30 66.84
C ARG A 700 -2.06 26.69 67.01
N GLN A 701 -2.94 26.20 66.13
CA GLN A 701 -4.39 26.43 66.27
C GLN A 701 -4.97 25.74 67.51
N ALA A 702 -4.54 24.51 67.82
CA ALA A 702 -4.96 23.81 69.02
C ALA A 702 -4.59 24.58 70.31
N GLY A 703 -3.38 25.17 70.35
CA GLY A 703 -2.93 26.01 71.47
C GLY A 703 -3.73 27.31 71.62
N GLN A 704 -4.16 27.93 70.52
CA GLN A 704 -4.99 29.13 70.55
C GLN A 704 -6.41 28.85 71.07
N LEU A 705 -7.04 27.75 70.62
CA LEU A 705 -8.35 27.29 71.10
C LEU A 705 -8.33 26.97 72.60
N ALA A 706 -7.34 26.20 73.07
CA ALA A 706 -7.20 25.87 74.49
C ALA A 706 -7.02 27.14 75.36
N SER A 707 -6.32 28.16 74.86
CA SER A 707 -6.14 29.44 75.57
C SER A 707 -7.42 30.29 75.65
N LEU A 708 -8.30 30.21 74.63
CA LEU A 708 -9.60 30.88 74.59
C LEU A 708 -10.62 30.20 75.50
N GLU A 709 -10.68 28.87 75.50
CA GLU A 709 -11.53 28.10 76.42
C GLU A 709 -11.10 28.28 77.89
N THR A 710 -9.79 28.30 78.17
CA THR A 710 -9.28 28.57 79.53
C THR A 710 -9.61 29.99 79.99
N ARG A 711 -9.67 30.97 79.08
CA ARG A 711 -10.14 32.34 79.37
C ARG A 711 -11.65 32.42 79.56
N ALA A 712 -12.44 31.64 78.83
CA ALA A 712 -13.89 31.57 78.99
C ALA A 712 -14.30 30.88 80.31
N LEU A 713 -13.65 29.78 80.68
CA LEU A 713 -13.83 29.09 81.96
C LEU A 713 -13.42 29.94 83.16
N ARG A 714 -12.35 30.75 83.05
CA ARG A 714 -11.99 31.73 84.09
C ARG A 714 -12.99 32.88 84.24
N ARG A 715 -13.80 33.18 83.21
CA ARG A 715 -14.88 34.18 83.29
C ARG A 715 -16.18 33.61 83.87
N GLN A 716 -16.45 32.32 83.73
CA GLN A 716 -17.60 31.67 84.36
C GLN A 716 -17.37 31.26 85.84
N GLY A 717 -16.12 31.22 86.31
CA GLY A 717 -15.78 31.02 87.72
C GLY A 717 -15.83 32.27 88.62
N PHE A 718 -16.23 33.41 88.06
CA PHE A 718 -16.54 34.65 88.79
C PHE A 718 -17.96 35.10 88.41
N ALA A 719 -18.96 34.31 88.80
CA ALA A 719 -20.36 34.70 88.82
C ALA A 719 -20.99 34.23 90.14
#